data_AF-A0A7R9J8N4-F1
#
_entry.id   AF-A0A7R9J8N4-F1
#
_cell.length_a   1.000
_cell.length_b   1.000
_cell.length_c   1.000
_cell.angle_alpha   90.00
_cell.angle_beta   90.00
_cell.angle_gamma   90.00
#
_symmetry.space_group_name_H-M   'P 1'
#
loop_
_entity.id
_entity.type
_entity.pdbx_description
1 polymer ?
#
loop_
_entity_poly.entity_id
_entity_poly.type
_entity_poly.pdbx_seq_one_letter_code
_entity_poly.pdbx_strand_id
1 'polypeptide(L)'
;MTPLALKHAEFLHCKGKKFVDFNEVRQEIEAETDRVTGSNKGISNIPINLRVYSPNVLNLTLIDLPGLTKVPIGDQPVDIEAQIRAMIMQFIGRDSCLILAVTPANTDLANSDALKLAKDVDPGGLRTIGVITKLDLMDEGTDARDVLENKLLPLRRGYVGVVNRSQKDIDGQKDIKAALAAERKFFLSHPSYRHIAERLGTPYLQRVLNQQLTNHIRDTLPSLRDKLQKQLLTLEKDVDQYKHFRPDDPSLKTKAMLQMIQQLQSDFERTIEGSGSSEINTEKLSGGARINRLFHERFPLEIVKMEFDEKELRREISFAIRNTLGIRVGLFTPDLAFEAIVKKQISMLKEPSLKAVDLVVTELSNVVRTCTEKMARYPRLREEAERIITTHIREREQVCKEQIKLLIECELAYMNTNHEDFIGFANAQQSSENSVKAGRKLGNQVIRKGYMHIHNLGIMKGGSRDYWFVLTSESISWFKDEEEKEKKYMLPLDALKLRDVEQGFMSRRHLFALFNPEGRNVYKDFKQLELSCENQDDVDSWKASFLRAGVYPEKANEQANGDESGSEASGGSMDPQFERQVETIRNLIGSYMRIVTKTTKDLVPKTIMMLIINNCKDFINGELLAHLYASGDQSQMMEESPEEALKREEMLRMYHACKEALHIIGDVSMATVTTPVPPPVKNDWLPSGLDNPRKNCREKKVILSEKIGEKDEESHKNSDELIILVSFGHLNIIFDYRQKSDLDT
;
A
#
# COMPACT_ATOMS: atom_id res chain seq x y z
N MET A 1 -45.88 52.40 13.84
CA MET A 1 -44.74 52.82 13.00
C MET A 1 -43.56 51.90 13.30
N THR A 2 -43.32 50.91 12.45
CA THR A 2 -42.13 50.07 12.48
C THR A 2 -40.92 50.91 12.03
N PRO A 3 -39.75 50.82 12.68
CA PRO A 3 -38.59 51.58 12.26
C PRO A 3 -38.15 51.10 10.88
N LEU A 4 -37.94 52.02 9.92
CA LEU A 4 -37.34 51.69 8.63
C LEU A 4 -35.98 51.00 8.92
N ALA A 5 -35.83 49.76 8.48
CA ALA A 5 -34.56 49.05 8.59
C ALA A 5 -33.47 49.84 7.83
N LEU A 6 -32.48 50.37 8.56
CA LEU A 6 -31.35 51.08 7.97
C LEU A 6 -30.54 50.12 7.07
N LYS A 7 -30.22 50.58 5.87
CA LYS A 7 -29.32 49.90 4.93
C LYS A 7 -27.93 49.78 5.56
N HIS A 8 -27.38 48.58 5.65
CA HIS A 8 -26.04 48.35 6.20
C HIS A 8 -25.40 47.09 5.61
N ALA A 9 -24.10 46.91 5.81
CA ALA A 9 -23.36 45.73 5.43
C ALA A 9 -22.49 45.18 6.58
N GLU A 10 -22.16 43.89 6.52
CA GLU A 10 -21.32 43.20 7.50
C GLU A 10 -20.38 42.22 6.80
N PHE A 11 -19.11 42.19 7.20
CA PHE A 11 -18.12 41.25 6.71
C PHE A 11 -17.92 40.08 7.68
N LEU A 12 -17.61 38.89 7.14
CA LEU A 12 -17.34 37.71 7.96
C LEU A 12 -16.06 37.85 8.81
N HIS A 13 -15.05 38.59 8.32
CA HIS A 13 -13.80 38.85 9.06
C HIS A 13 -13.92 40.00 10.07
N CYS A 14 -14.97 40.83 9.96
CA CYS A 14 -15.26 41.94 10.87
C CYS A 14 -16.63 41.75 11.57
N LYS A 15 -16.86 40.57 12.18
CA LYS A 15 -18.15 40.22 12.83
C LYS A 15 -18.56 41.27 13.86
N GLY A 16 -19.82 41.71 13.80
CA GLY A 16 -20.40 42.69 14.72
C GLY A 16 -20.21 44.15 14.33
N LYS A 17 -19.35 44.47 13.33
CA LYS A 17 -19.23 45.83 12.79
C LYS A 17 -20.23 46.03 11.64
N LYS A 18 -21.15 46.98 11.80
CA LYS A 18 -22.13 47.36 10.78
C LYS A 18 -21.63 48.57 9.99
N PHE A 19 -21.38 48.37 8.70
CA PHE A 19 -20.99 49.43 7.78
C PHE A 19 -22.24 50.10 7.21
N VAL A 20 -22.39 51.40 7.40
CA VAL A 20 -23.52 52.19 6.88
C VAL A 20 -23.12 53.02 5.65
N ASP A 21 -21.84 53.43 5.56
CA ASP A 21 -21.26 54.03 4.36
C ASP A 21 -20.68 52.95 3.44
N PHE A 22 -21.12 52.93 2.19
CA PHE A 22 -20.66 51.96 1.20
C PHE A 22 -19.30 52.33 0.60
N ASN A 23 -18.81 53.56 0.79
CA ASN A 23 -17.42 53.90 0.46
C ASN A 23 -16.46 53.20 1.42
N GLU A 24 -16.82 53.10 2.71
CA GLU A 24 -16.04 52.31 3.69
C GLU A 24 -16.05 50.83 3.33
N VAL A 25 -17.19 50.29 2.88
CA VAL A 25 -17.28 48.90 2.40
C VAL A 25 -16.33 48.66 1.22
N ARG A 26 -16.23 49.61 0.27
CA ARG A 26 -15.27 49.51 -0.85
C ARG A 26 -13.83 49.52 -0.36
N GLN A 27 -13.48 50.49 0.47
CA GLN A 27 -12.12 50.62 1.02
C GLN A 27 -11.74 49.37 1.81
N GLU A 28 -12.69 48.78 2.53
CA GLU A 28 -12.49 47.51 3.25
C GLU A 28 -12.27 46.32 2.31
N ILE A 29 -13.01 46.23 1.19
CA ILE A 29 -12.76 45.19 0.17
C ILE A 29 -11.36 45.34 -0.43
N GLU A 30 -10.98 46.57 -0.78
CA GLU A 30 -9.64 46.88 -1.32
C GLU A 30 -8.55 46.52 -0.30
N ALA A 31 -8.71 46.96 0.95
CA ALA A 31 -7.77 46.67 2.03
C ALA A 31 -7.64 45.18 2.33
N GLU A 32 -8.76 44.44 2.39
CA GLU A 32 -8.77 43.00 2.63
C GLU A 32 -8.19 42.21 1.46
N THR A 33 -8.43 42.66 0.23
CA THR A 33 -7.82 42.08 -0.97
C THR A 33 -6.31 42.28 -0.94
N ASP A 34 -5.84 43.51 -0.74
CA ASP A 34 -4.41 43.86 -0.68
C ASP A 34 -3.70 43.17 0.49
N ARG A 35 -4.39 42.95 1.62
CA ARG A 35 -3.86 42.22 2.77
C ARG A 35 -3.52 40.77 2.42
N VAL A 36 -4.30 40.13 1.56
CA VAL A 36 -4.17 38.70 1.21
C VAL A 36 -3.29 38.51 -0.03
N THR A 37 -3.43 39.37 -1.05
CA THR A 37 -2.71 39.24 -2.32
C THR A 37 -1.42 40.05 -2.39
N GLY A 38 -1.17 40.93 -1.41
CA GLY A 38 -0.09 41.90 -1.43
C GLY A 38 -0.33 43.03 -2.45
N SER A 39 0.54 44.05 -2.45
CA SER A 39 0.40 45.21 -3.35
C SER A 39 0.64 44.92 -4.84
N ASN A 40 0.95 43.67 -5.21
CA ASN A 40 1.40 43.28 -6.56
C ASN A 40 0.27 42.83 -7.51
N LYS A 41 -0.99 43.24 -7.27
CA LYS A 41 -2.16 42.88 -8.13
C LYS A 41 -2.31 41.36 -8.40
N GLY A 42 -1.89 40.54 -7.44
CA GLY A 42 -2.07 39.09 -7.48
C GLY A 42 -3.52 38.68 -7.21
N ILE A 43 -3.81 37.39 -7.40
CA ILE A 43 -5.12 36.79 -7.10
C ILE A 43 -5.00 35.77 -5.97
N SER A 44 -6.09 35.57 -5.23
CA SER A 44 -6.18 34.58 -4.15
C SER A 44 -7.47 33.76 -4.29
N ASN A 45 -7.41 32.49 -3.89
CA ASN A 45 -8.56 31.59 -3.83
C ASN A 45 -9.38 31.73 -2.53
N ILE A 46 -8.95 32.59 -1.59
CA ILE A 46 -9.65 32.85 -0.34
C ILE A 46 -10.79 33.86 -0.59
N PRO A 47 -12.07 33.51 -0.37
CA PRO A 47 -13.19 34.40 -0.65
C PRO A 47 -13.40 35.47 0.43
N ILE A 48 -13.83 36.66 0.01
CA ILE A 48 -14.31 37.72 0.89
C ILE A 48 -15.84 37.62 1.03
N ASN A 49 -16.31 37.34 2.24
CA ASN A 49 -17.74 37.17 2.52
C ASN A 49 -18.36 38.48 3.02
N LEU A 50 -19.22 39.09 2.20
CA LEU A 50 -19.95 40.33 2.49
C LEU A 50 -21.46 40.10 2.49
N ARG A 51 -22.14 40.50 3.56
CA ARG A 51 -23.61 40.52 3.64
C ARG A 51 -24.12 41.95 3.56
N VAL A 52 -24.99 42.24 2.60
CA VAL A 52 -25.60 43.57 2.43
C VAL A 52 -27.10 43.49 2.73
N TYR A 53 -27.56 44.29 3.68
CA TYR A 53 -28.96 44.40 4.07
C TYR A 53 -29.56 45.70 3.49
N SER A 54 -30.59 45.57 2.66
CA SER A 54 -31.28 46.71 2.05
C SER A 54 -32.75 46.36 1.77
N PRO A 55 -33.70 47.31 1.96
CA PRO A 55 -35.11 47.09 1.60
C PRO A 55 -35.34 47.05 0.08
N ASN A 56 -34.34 47.48 -0.71
CA ASN A 56 -34.44 47.60 -2.17
C ASN A 56 -33.71 46.47 -2.92
N VAL A 57 -33.26 45.41 -2.23
CA VAL A 57 -32.58 44.26 -2.85
C VAL A 57 -33.29 42.95 -2.51
N LEU A 58 -33.14 41.97 -3.39
CA LEU A 58 -33.69 40.62 -3.20
C LEU A 58 -32.65 39.75 -2.49
N ASN A 59 -33.10 38.65 -1.88
CA ASN A 59 -32.21 37.66 -1.27
C ASN A 59 -31.46 36.90 -2.37
N LEU A 60 -30.29 37.40 -2.74
CA LEU A 60 -29.42 36.84 -3.77
C LEU A 60 -28.02 36.62 -3.19
N THR A 61 -27.44 35.45 -3.47
CA THR A 61 -26.00 35.23 -3.26
C THR A 61 -25.29 35.28 -4.59
N LEU A 62 -24.39 36.25 -4.72
CA LEU A 62 -23.57 36.46 -5.91
C LEU A 62 -22.11 36.20 -5.53
N ILE A 63 -21.42 35.39 -6.33
CA ILE A 63 -19.95 35.31 -6.29
C ILE A 63 -19.43 36.10 -7.49
N ASP A 64 -18.69 37.15 -7.17
CA ASP A 64 -17.95 37.93 -8.15
C ASP A 64 -16.56 37.30 -8.33
N LEU A 65 -16.22 36.95 -9.57
CA LEU A 65 -14.94 36.34 -9.91
C LEU A 65 -14.09 37.31 -10.74
N PRO A 66 -12.75 37.21 -10.64
CA PRO A 66 -11.85 38.03 -11.45
C PRO A 66 -12.18 37.94 -12.95
N GLY A 67 -12.10 39.09 -13.64
CA GLY A 67 -12.26 39.14 -15.09
C GLY A 67 -11.14 38.38 -15.81
N LEU A 68 -11.45 37.76 -16.94
CA LEU A 68 -10.46 37.05 -17.75
C LEU A 68 -9.51 38.05 -18.42
N THR A 69 -8.22 37.98 -18.07
CA THR A 69 -7.14 38.76 -18.69
C THR A 69 -6.31 37.85 -19.60
N LYS A 70 -6.16 38.22 -20.88
CA LYS A 70 -5.39 37.44 -21.88
C LYS A 70 -3.89 37.69 -21.85
N VAL A 71 -3.46 38.79 -21.22
CA VAL A 71 -2.05 39.19 -21.15
C VAL A 71 -1.78 39.67 -19.73
N PRO A 72 -0.72 39.17 -19.05
CA PRO A 72 -0.34 39.66 -17.74
C PRO A 72 0.07 41.14 -17.83
N ILE A 73 -0.41 41.97 -16.89
CA ILE A 73 -0.07 43.40 -16.84
C ILE A 73 0.64 43.70 -15.52
N GLY A 74 1.79 44.39 -15.59
CA GLY A 74 2.57 44.75 -14.40
C GLY A 74 3.28 43.54 -13.79
N ASP A 75 3.20 43.39 -12.48
CA ASP A 75 3.87 42.32 -11.71
C ASP A 75 3.06 41.00 -11.63
N GLN A 76 2.08 40.81 -12.52
CA GLN A 76 1.28 39.59 -12.58
C GLN A 76 2.08 38.40 -13.12
N PRO A 77 1.88 37.19 -12.59
CA PRO A 77 2.59 36.01 -13.05
C PRO A 77 2.17 35.62 -14.48
N VAL A 78 3.08 34.98 -15.22
CA VAL A 78 2.89 34.66 -16.65
C VAL A 78 1.72 33.68 -16.87
N ASP A 79 1.36 32.90 -15.86
CA ASP A 79 0.27 31.92 -15.85
C ASP A 79 -1.04 32.45 -15.24
N ILE A 80 -1.19 33.77 -15.04
CA ILE A 80 -2.37 34.38 -14.42
C ILE A 80 -3.70 33.98 -15.10
N GLU A 81 -3.71 33.85 -16.43
CA GLU A 81 -4.89 33.40 -17.18
C GLU A 81 -5.30 31.97 -16.77
N ALA A 82 -4.32 31.07 -16.64
CA ALA A 82 -4.57 29.69 -16.23
C ALA A 82 -5.08 29.61 -14.80
N GLN A 83 -4.52 30.42 -13.88
CA GLN A 83 -4.97 30.49 -12.49
C GLN A 83 -6.39 31.04 -12.36
N ILE A 84 -6.73 32.14 -13.06
CA ILE A 84 -8.10 32.69 -13.09
C ILE A 84 -9.06 31.66 -13.67
N ARG A 85 -8.69 30.98 -14.77
CA ARG A 85 -9.52 29.94 -15.36
C ARG A 85 -9.75 28.77 -14.40
N ALA A 86 -8.71 28.29 -13.72
CA ALA A 86 -8.80 27.21 -12.74
C ALA A 86 -9.73 27.61 -11.58
N MET A 87 -9.60 28.84 -11.08
CA MET A 87 -10.48 29.40 -10.05
C MET A 87 -11.94 29.44 -10.51
N ILE A 88 -12.21 29.94 -11.72
CA ILE A 88 -13.58 29.96 -12.28
C ILE A 88 -14.14 28.54 -12.38
N MET A 89 -13.37 27.59 -12.93
CA MET A 89 -13.80 26.19 -13.12
C MET A 89 -14.15 25.50 -11.79
N GLN A 90 -13.49 25.85 -10.68
CA GLN A 90 -13.80 25.33 -9.35
C GLN A 90 -15.23 25.67 -8.90
N PHE A 91 -15.76 26.82 -9.32
CA PHE A 91 -17.13 27.24 -9.04
C PHE A 91 -18.11 26.75 -10.11
N ILE A 92 -17.85 27.04 -11.40
CA ILE A 92 -18.82 26.77 -12.48
C ILE A 92 -18.93 25.28 -12.85
N GLY A 93 -17.94 24.46 -12.49
CA GLY A 93 -17.96 23.00 -12.69
C GLY A 93 -18.98 22.26 -11.81
N ARG A 94 -19.54 22.93 -10.80
CA ARG A 94 -20.60 22.36 -9.96
C ARG A 94 -21.96 22.48 -10.65
N ASP A 95 -22.67 21.36 -10.79
CA ASP A 95 -24.00 21.33 -11.44
C ASP A 95 -25.06 22.19 -10.71
N SER A 96 -24.87 22.43 -9.41
CA SER A 96 -25.74 23.27 -8.57
C SER A 96 -25.51 24.78 -8.75
N CYS A 97 -24.55 25.20 -9.59
CA CYS A 97 -24.22 26.61 -9.81
C CYS A 97 -24.99 27.22 -11.00
N LEU A 98 -25.58 28.41 -10.81
CA LEU A 98 -26.10 29.25 -11.91
C LEU A 98 -24.97 30.12 -12.47
N ILE A 99 -24.82 30.13 -13.80
CA ILE A 99 -23.76 30.87 -14.48
C ILE A 99 -24.34 32.17 -15.07
N LEU A 100 -23.77 33.31 -14.71
CA LEU A 100 -24.07 34.60 -15.32
C LEU A 100 -22.96 34.96 -16.30
N ALA A 101 -23.17 34.66 -17.58
CA ALA A 101 -22.19 34.92 -18.63
C ALA A 101 -22.31 36.36 -19.13
N VAL A 102 -21.38 37.21 -18.71
CA VAL A 102 -21.40 38.65 -19.00
C VAL A 102 -20.55 38.94 -20.23
N THR A 103 -21.16 39.50 -21.26
CA THR A 103 -20.46 39.87 -22.51
C THR A 103 -20.78 41.32 -22.88
N PRO A 104 -19.79 42.13 -23.29
CA PRO A 104 -20.07 43.47 -23.81
C PRO A 104 -20.56 43.42 -25.26
N ALA A 105 -21.49 44.29 -25.63
CA ALA A 105 -22.14 44.30 -26.93
C ALA A 105 -21.26 44.80 -28.07
N ASN A 106 -20.19 45.54 -27.75
CA ASN A 106 -19.25 46.09 -28.72
C ASN A 106 -18.20 45.07 -29.20
N THR A 107 -18.26 43.82 -28.74
CA THR A 107 -17.42 42.70 -29.20
C THR A 107 -18.28 41.60 -29.78
N ASP A 108 -17.78 40.91 -30.80
CA ASP A 108 -18.49 39.75 -31.36
C ASP A 108 -18.72 38.67 -30.29
N LEU A 109 -19.97 38.21 -30.18
CA LEU A 109 -20.40 37.21 -29.21
C LEU A 109 -19.63 35.89 -29.36
N ALA A 110 -19.24 35.54 -30.58
CA ALA A 110 -18.48 34.33 -30.87
C ALA A 110 -17.09 34.30 -30.19
N ASN A 111 -16.56 35.48 -29.83
CA ASN A 111 -15.28 35.64 -29.14
C ASN A 111 -15.43 35.87 -27.63
N SER A 112 -16.63 35.69 -27.07
CA SER A 112 -16.88 35.83 -25.63
C SER A 112 -16.25 34.69 -24.85
N ASP A 113 -15.22 35.02 -24.07
CA ASP A 113 -14.56 34.06 -23.18
C ASP A 113 -15.52 33.57 -22.08
N ALA A 114 -16.47 34.42 -21.65
CA ALA A 114 -17.47 34.09 -20.65
C ALA A 114 -18.41 32.96 -21.12
N LEU A 115 -18.92 33.08 -22.35
CA LEU A 115 -19.81 32.08 -22.95
C LEU A 115 -19.06 30.79 -23.34
N LYS A 116 -17.78 30.90 -23.71
CA LYS A 116 -16.93 29.74 -24.01
C LYS A 116 -16.74 28.85 -22.77
N LEU A 117 -16.34 29.44 -21.65
CA LEU A 117 -16.20 28.69 -20.38
C LEU A 117 -17.55 28.13 -19.91
N ALA A 118 -18.64 28.89 -20.05
CA ALA A 118 -19.98 28.40 -19.73
C ALA A 118 -20.35 27.17 -20.56
N LYS A 119 -20.03 27.15 -21.87
CA LYS A 119 -20.29 25.99 -22.73
C LYS A 119 -19.43 24.77 -22.41
N ASP A 120 -18.21 24.96 -21.90
CA ASP A 120 -17.34 23.84 -21.49
C ASP A 120 -17.99 23.02 -20.35
N VAL A 121 -18.78 23.66 -19.48
CA VAL A 121 -19.41 23.04 -18.28
C VAL A 121 -20.94 22.95 -18.34
N ASP A 122 -21.58 23.65 -19.27
CA ASP A 122 -23.04 23.64 -19.53
C ASP A 122 -23.31 23.69 -21.06
N PRO A 123 -22.99 22.62 -21.82
CA PRO A 123 -23.15 22.61 -23.28
C PRO A 123 -24.59 22.85 -23.75
N GLY A 124 -25.58 22.48 -22.93
CA GLY A 124 -27.01 22.67 -23.20
C GLY A 124 -27.55 24.04 -22.77
N GLY A 125 -26.73 24.90 -22.16
CA GLY A 125 -27.14 26.22 -21.68
C GLY A 125 -28.30 26.17 -20.67
N LEU A 126 -28.39 25.10 -19.87
CA LEU A 126 -29.51 24.83 -18.97
C LEU A 126 -29.47 25.71 -17.71
N ARG A 127 -28.29 26.10 -17.26
CA ARG A 127 -28.03 26.87 -16.03
C ARG A 127 -27.25 28.17 -16.30
N THR A 128 -27.07 28.51 -17.57
CA THR A 128 -26.41 29.73 -18.03
C THR A 128 -27.41 30.82 -18.41
N ILE A 129 -27.22 32.03 -17.87
CA ILE A 129 -27.98 33.25 -18.19
C ILE A 129 -27.01 34.21 -18.88
N GLY A 130 -27.35 34.64 -20.09
CA GLY A 130 -26.53 35.60 -20.82
C GLY A 130 -26.87 37.04 -20.43
N VAL A 131 -25.86 37.86 -20.13
CA VAL A 131 -26.04 39.30 -19.89
C VAL A 131 -25.21 40.09 -20.89
N ILE A 132 -25.88 40.94 -21.65
CA ILE A 132 -25.25 41.78 -22.66
C ILE A 132 -25.17 43.21 -22.12
N THR A 133 -23.95 43.71 -21.94
CA THR A 133 -23.66 45.05 -21.39
C THR A 133 -23.20 46.00 -22.50
N LYS A 134 -23.09 47.31 -22.23
CA LYS A 134 -22.53 48.31 -23.16
C LYS A 134 -23.24 48.40 -24.52
N LEU A 135 -24.55 48.18 -24.54
CA LEU A 135 -25.39 48.27 -25.75
C LEU A 135 -25.45 49.70 -26.33
N ASP A 136 -25.15 50.70 -25.51
CA ASP A 136 -25.06 52.12 -25.85
C ASP A 136 -23.75 52.50 -26.56
N LEU A 137 -22.75 51.62 -26.55
CA LEU A 137 -21.43 51.83 -27.15
C LEU A 137 -21.22 51.00 -28.44
N MET A 138 -22.30 50.54 -29.05
CA MET A 138 -22.25 49.87 -30.34
C MET A 138 -22.07 50.88 -31.48
N ASP A 139 -21.40 50.46 -32.55
CA ASP A 139 -21.19 51.30 -33.72
C ASP A 139 -22.52 51.64 -34.40
N GLU A 140 -22.67 52.89 -34.86
CA GLU A 140 -23.88 53.34 -35.55
C GLU A 140 -24.18 52.44 -36.76
N GLY A 141 -25.39 51.87 -36.80
CA GLY A 141 -25.82 50.92 -37.83
C GLY A 141 -25.68 49.45 -37.45
N THR A 142 -25.13 49.13 -36.28
CA THR A 142 -25.10 47.77 -35.71
C THR A 142 -26.03 47.64 -34.51
N ASP A 143 -26.57 46.44 -34.29
CA ASP A 143 -27.35 46.13 -33.08
C ASP A 143 -27.17 44.67 -32.64
N ALA A 144 -27.32 44.43 -31.34
CA ALA A 144 -27.32 43.09 -30.74
C ALA A 144 -28.71 42.41 -30.72
N ARG A 145 -29.64 42.75 -31.63
CA ARG A 145 -31.02 42.25 -31.58
C ARG A 145 -31.11 40.73 -31.68
N ASP A 146 -30.38 40.11 -32.60
CA ASP A 146 -30.42 38.66 -32.79
C ASP A 146 -29.85 37.87 -31.59
N VAL A 147 -28.96 38.50 -30.82
CA VAL A 147 -28.46 37.95 -29.55
C VAL A 147 -29.55 38.05 -28.48
N LEU A 148 -30.15 39.23 -28.30
CA LEU A 148 -31.19 39.46 -27.29
C LEU A 148 -32.49 38.71 -27.56
N GLU A 149 -32.80 38.43 -28.83
CA GLU A 149 -33.92 37.56 -29.24
C GLU A 149 -33.56 36.06 -29.19
N ASN A 150 -32.37 35.71 -28.69
CA ASN A 150 -31.90 34.34 -28.47
C ASN A 150 -31.78 33.50 -29.76
N LYS A 151 -31.47 34.14 -30.90
CA LYS A 151 -31.37 33.48 -32.22
C LYS A 151 -29.95 33.03 -32.57
N LEU A 152 -28.94 33.85 -32.24
CA LEU A 152 -27.55 33.59 -32.64
C LEU A 152 -26.90 32.43 -31.86
N LEU A 153 -26.91 32.51 -30.54
CA LEU A 153 -26.37 31.47 -29.64
C LEU A 153 -27.40 31.13 -28.57
N PRO A 154 -28.31 30.18 -28.82
CA PRO A 154 -29.45 29.95 -27.94
C PRO A 154 -29.03 29.47 -26.54
N LEU A 155 -29.49 30.19 -25.50
CA LEU A 155 -29.43 29.76 -24.10
C LEU A 155 -30.84 29.45 -23.60
N ARG A 156 -30.99 28.43 -22.73
CA ARG A 156 -32.31 28.04 -22.21
C ARG A 156 -32.95 29.13 -21.34
N ARG A 157 -32.12 29.93 -20.67
CA ARG A 157 -32.56 31.07 -19.84
C ARG A 157 -32.49 32.42 -20.56
N GLY A 158 -32.11 32.42 -21.84
CA GLY A 158 -32.07 33.59 -22.71
C GLY A 158 -31.00 34.62 -22.34
N TYR A 159 -31.12 35.79 -22.97
CA TYR A 159 -30.23 36.94 -22.77
C TYR A 159 -31.00 38.13 -22.19
N VAL A 160 -30.32 38.91 -21.35
CA VAL A 160 -30.83 40.18 -20.83
C VAL A 160 -29.82 41.28 -21.15
N GLY A 161 -30.27 42.29 -21.87
CA GLY A 161 -29.50 43.49 -22.17
C GLY A 161 -29.60 44.51 -21.04
N VAL A 162 -28.48 45.14 -20.68
CA VAL A 162 -28.39 46.15 -19.62
C VAL A 162 -27.49 47.31 -20.05
N VAL A 163 -27.81 48.52 -19.61
CA VAL A 163 -27.02 49.72 -19.86
C VAL A 163 -26.56 50.30 -18.53
N ASN A 164 -25.25 50.28 -18.32
CA ASN A 164 -24.63 50.72 -17.08
C ASN A 164 -24.24 52.20 -17.16
N ARG A 165 -23.84 52.78 -16.01
CA ARG A 165 -23.23 54.11 -15.98
C ARG A 165 -21.90 54.10 -16.74
N SER A 166 -21.69 55.11 -17.58
CA SER A 166 -20.39 55.34 -18.22
C SER A 166 -19.33 55.82 -17.22
N GLN A 167 -18.05 55.78 -17.57
CA GLN A 167 -16.99 56.31 -16.67
C GLN A 167 -17.24 57.78 -16.32
N LYS A 168 -17.69 58.57 -17.28
CA LYS A 168 -18.08 59.98 -17.06
C LYS A 168 -19.26 60.13 -16.09
N ASP A 169 -20.23 59.22 -16.15
CA ASP A 169 -21.36 59.18 -15.21
C ASP A 169 -20.91 58.77 -13.79
N ILE A 170 -19.89 57.92 -13.68
CA ILE A 170 -19.30 57.46 -12.42
C ILE A 170 -18.52 58.61 -11.77
N ASP A 171 -17.66 59.28 -12.54
CA ASP A 171 -16.88 60.43 -12.09
C ASP A 171 -17.80 61.61 -11.70
N GLY A 172 -18.91 61.77 -12.44
CA GLY A 172 -19.99 62.72 -12.17
C GLY A 172 -21.00 62.30 -11.09
N GLN A 173 -20.79 61.16 -10.41
CA GLN A 173 -21.65 60.63 -9.34
C GLN A 173 -23.15 60.57 -9.69
N LYS A 174 -23.48 60.14 -10.91
CA LYS A 174 -24.88 60.01 -11.37
C LYS A 174 -25.67 59.05 -10.48
N ASP A 175 -26.81 59.53 -9.98
CA ASP A 175 -27.70 58.76 -9.10
C ASP A 175 -28.25 57.49 -9.76
N ILE A 176 -28.49 56.45 -8.96
CA ILE A 176 -28.97 55.14 -9.40
C ILE A 176 -30.37 55.26 -10.03
N LYS A 177 -31.27 56.08 -9.46
CA LYS A 177 -32.61 56.27 -10.04
C LYS A 177 -32.53 56.95 -11.41
N ALA A 178 -31.62 57.93 -11.54
CA ALA A 178 -31.37 58.59 -12.81
C ALA A 178 -30.75 57.64 -13.85
N ALA A 179 -29.86 56.72 -13.43
CA ALA A 179 -29.29 55.69 -14.29
C ALA A 179 -30.35 54.70 -14.78
N LEU A 180 -31.23 54.20 -13.92
CA LEU A 180 -32.34 53.30 -14.30
C LEU A 180 -33.35 54.00 -15.23
N ALA A 181 -33.64 55.28 -15.00
CA ALA A 181 -34.49 56.07 -15.89
C ALA A 181 -33.84 56.27 -17.27
N ALA A 182 -32.54 56.52 -17.32
CA ALA A 182 -31.78 56.63 -18.57
C ALA A 182 -31.73 55.30 -19.33
N GLU A 183 -31.49 54.18 -18.64
CA GLU A 183 -31.55 52.83 -19.20
C GLU A 183 -32.93 52.54 -19.80
N ARG A 184 -34.00 52.83 -19.06
CA ARG A 184 -35.37 52.65 -19.56
C ARG A 184 -35.65 53.52 -20.78
N LYS A 185 -35.20 54.78 -20.76
CA LYS A 185 -35.35 55.70 -21.90
C LYS A 185 -34.62 55.16 -23.12
N PHE A 186 -33.37 54.70 -22.98
CA PHE A 186 -32.57 54.11 -24.05
C PHE A 186 -33.33 52.97 -24.74
N PHE A 187 -33.79 51.97 -23.99
CA PHE A 187 -34.49 50.81 -24.57
C PHE A 187 -35.82 51.17 -25.24
N LEU A 188 -36.54 52.17 -24.72
CA LEU A 188 -37.80 52.63 -25.33
C LEU A 188 -37.58 53.49 -26.57
N SER A 189 -36.48 54.26 -26.64
CA SER A 189 -36.16 55.12 -27.78
C SER A 189 -35.43 54.40 -28.90
N HIS A 190 -34.74 53.29 -28.62
CA HIS A 190 -33.92 52.59 -29.60
C HIS A 190 -34.79 51.78 -30.59
N PRO A 191 -34.71 52.02 -31.92
CA PRO A 191 -35.57 51.38 -32.91
C PRO A 191 -35.52 49.84 -32.88
N SER A 192 -34.33 49.25 -32.71
CA SER A 192 -34.13 47.79 -32.70
C SER A 192 -34.53 47.09 -31.39
N TYR A 193 -34.73 47.81 -30.28
CA TYR A 193 -35.00 47.21 -28.96
C TYR A 193 -36.36 47.56 -28.37
N ARG A 194 -37.06 48.55 -28.94
CA ARG A 194 -38.32 49.07 -28.41
C ARG A 194 -39.39 47.99 -28.18
N HIS A 195 -39.50 47.00 -29.07
CA HIS A 195 -40.49 45.91 -28.96
C HIS A 195 -40.14 44.88 -27.88
N ILE A 196 -38.89 44.82 -27.42
CA ILE A 196 -38.42 43.93 -26.34
C ILE A 196 -38.04 44.67 -25.06
N ALA A 197 -38.23 45.98 -24.99
CA ALA A 197 -37.81 46.83 -23.87
C ALA A 197 -38.36 46.40 -22.50
N GLU A 198 -39.49 45.68 -22.45
CA GLU A 198 -40.04 45.13 -21.19
C GLU A 198 -39.26 43.92 -20.65
N ARG A 199 -38.50 43.23 -21.49
CA ARG A 199 -37.63 42.09 -21.14
C ARG A 199 -36.15 42.47 -21.07
N LEU A 200 -35.86 43.77 -20.97
CA LEU A 200 -34.51 44.32 -20.91
C LEU A 200 -34.37 45.24 -19.70
N GLY A 201 -33.12 45.54 -19.37
CA GLY A 201 -32.74 46.44 -18.29
C GLY A 201 -32.53 45.76 -16.95
N THR A 202 -31.84 46.49 -16.07
CA THR A 202 -31.43 46.04 -14.75
C THR A 202 -32.61 45.57 -13.88
N PRO A 203 -33.78 46.24 -13.86
CA PRO A 203 -34.92 45.77 -13.06
C PRO A 203 -35.50 44.43 -13.53
N TYR A 204 -35.49 44.16 -14.84
CA TYR A 204 -35.93 42.88 -15.38
C TYR A 204 -34.92 41.78 -15.05
N LEU A 205 -33.61 42.06 -15.20
CA LEU A 205 -32.54 41.15 -14.81
C LEU A 205 -32.69 40.72 -13.34
N GLN A 206 -32.87 41.66 -12.41
CA GLN A 206 -33.04 41.34 -10.99
C GLN A 206 -34.21 40.37 -10.72
N ARG A 207 -35.36 40.59 -11.38
CA ARG A 207 -36.53 39.70 -11.26
C ARG A 207 -36.24 38.31 -11.82
N VAL A 208 -35.61 38.23 -13.00
CA VAL A 208 -35.23 36.96 -13.63
C VAL A 208 -34.23 36.22 -12.75
N LEU A 209 -33.16 36.86 -12.26
CA LEU A 209 -32.17 36.20 -11.41
C LEU A 209 -32.80 35.65 -10.14
N ASN A 210 -33.69 36.39 -9.47
CA ASN A 210 -34.37 35.91 -8.27
C ASN A 210 -35.29 34.71 -8.56
N GLN A 211 -36.06 34.78 -9.65
CA GLN A 211 -36.94 33.68 -10.06
C GLN A 211 -36.14 32.43 -10.42
N GLN A 212 -35.07 32.58 -11.21
CA GLN A 212 -34.22 31.48 -11.64
C GLN A 212 -33.46 30.87 -10.46
N LEU A 213 -32.97 31.70 -9.53
CA LEU A 213 -32.33 31.25 -8.30
C LEU A 213 -33.30 30.44 -7.45
N THR A 214 -34.51 30.94 -7.22
CA THR A 214 -35.54 30.26 -6.41
C THR A 214 -35.94 28.91 -7.00
N ASN A 215 -36.16 28.85 -8.32
CA ASN A 215 -36.50 27.60 -9.01
C ASN A 215 -35.34 26.60 -8.95
N HIS A 216 -34.11 27.06 -9.20
CA HIS A 216 -32.94 26.21 -9.16
C HIS A 216 -32.61 25.70 -7.75
N ILE A 217 -32.88 26.50 -6.69
CA ILE A 217 -32.87 26.04 -5.30
C ILE A 217 -33.82 24.86 -5.11
N ARG A 218 -35.08 25.01 -5.51
CA ARG A 218 -36.03 23.90 -5.38
C ARG A 218 -35.62 22.65 -6.15
N ASP A 219 -35.12 22.78 -7.38
CA ASP A 219 -34.81 21.62 -8.23
C ASP A 219 -33.61 20.82 -7.71
N THR A 220 -32.64 21.50 -7.08
CA THR A 220 -31.40 20.87 -6.58
C THR A 220 -31.53 20.37 -5.14
N LEU A 221 -32.39 20.98 -4.31
CA LEU A 221 -32.59 20.61 -2.90
C LEU A 221 -32.89 19.12 -2.65
N PRO A 222 -33.74 18.42 -3.43
CA PRO A 222 -33.98 16.98 -3.23
C PRO A 222 -32.70 16.15 -3.36
N SER A 223 -31.88 16.42 -4.38
CA SER A 223 -30.64 15.70 -4.62
C SER A 223 -29.60 15.94 -3.51
N LEU A 224 -29.55 17.17 -3.00
CA LEU A 224 -28.71 17.55 -1.87
C LEU A 224 -29.15 16.83 -0.58
N ARG A 225 -30.47 16.82 -0.31
CA ARG A 225 -31.05 16.11 0.83
C ARG A 225 -30.69 14.63 0.81
N ASP A 226 -30.85 13.97 -0.33
CA ASP A 226 -30.57 12.54 -0.46
C ASP A 226 -29.06 12.22 -0.26
N LYS A 227 -28.16 13.10 -0.72
CA LYS A 227 -26.71 12.98 -0.44
C LYS A 227 -26.41 13.13 1.05
N LEU A 228 -26.94 14.17 1.69
CA LEU A 228 -26.75 14.42 3.12
C LEU A 228 -27.35 13.29 3.97
N GLN A 229 -28.50 12.72 3.59
CA GLN A 229 -29.08 11.55 4.26
C GLN A 229 -28.17 10.32 4.16
N LYS A 230 -27.60 10.05 2.99
CA LYS A 230 -26.65 8.93 2.81
C LYS A 230 -25.39 9.14 3.64
N GLN A 231 -24.83 10.35 3.64
CA GLN A 231 -23.67 10.69 4.47
C GLN A 231 -23.99 10.54 5.97
N LEU A 232 -25.15 11.04 6.42
CA LEU A 232 -25.59 10.91 7.79
C LEU A 232 -25.74 9.44 8.20
N LEU A 233 -26.33 8.58 7.36
CA LEU A 233 -26.50 7.16 7.67
C LEU A 233 -25.15 6.44 7.85
N THR A 234 -24.17 6.75 7.01
CA THR A 234 -22.80 6.21 7.17
C THR A 234 -22.18 6.69 8.48
N LEU A 235 -22.28 8.00 8.77
CA LEU A 235 -21.78 8.57 10.01
C LEU A 235 -22.50 8.02 11.24
N GLU A 236 -23.80 7.71 11.17
CA GLU A 236 -24.55 7.14 12.31
C GLU A 236 -23.99 5.80 12.76
N LYS A 237 -23.55 4.94 11.83
CA LYS A 237 -22.96 3.65 12.15
C LYS A 237 -21.65 3.79 12.94
N ASP A 238 -20.85 4.79 12.57
CA ASP A 238 -19.56 5.05 13.22
C ASP A 238 -19.76 5.82 14.52
N VAL A 239 -20.69 6.79 14.54
CA VAL A 239 -21.07 7.60 15.71
C VAL A 239 -21.82 6.79 16.77
N ASP A 240 -22.57 5.75 16.42
CA ASP A 240 -23.21 4.85 17.40
C ASP A 240 -22.20 4.26 18.39
N GLN A 241 -20.96 4.05 17.97
CA GLN A 241 -19.86 3.60 18.82
C GLN A 241 -19.42 4.68 19.82
N TYR A 242 -19.69 5.95 19.52
CA TYR A 242 -19.32 7.13 20.30
C TYR A 242 -20.49 7.75 21.08
N LYS A 243 -21.77 7.43 20.77
CA LYS A 243 -22.95 8.04 21.42
C LYS A 243 -22.99 7.87 22.95
N HIS A 244 -22.38 6.81 23.47
CA HIS A 244 -22.27 6.54 24.90
C HIS A 244 -20.86 6.77 25.45
N PHE A 245 -19.95 7.32 24.64
CA PHE A 245 -18.57 7.56 25.02
C PHE A 245 -18.49 8.75 25.96
N ARG A 246 -18.25 8.47 27.25
CA ARG A 246 -17.84 9.45 28.25
C ARG A 246 -16.35 9.22 28.52
N PRO A 247 -15.47 10.16 28.14
CA PRO A 247 -14.02 10.00 28.31
C PRO A 247 -13.61 9.67 29.75
N ASP A 248 -14.40 10.15 30.72
CA ASP A 248 -14.11 10.05 32.15
C ASP A 248 -14.86 8.92 32.88
N ASP A 249 -15.60 8.06 32.17
CA ASP A 249 -16.31 6.93 32.80
C ASP A 249 -15.37 5.73 33.01
N PRO A 250 -14.99 5.39 34.26
CA PRO A 250 -14.06 4.29 34.53
C PRO A 250 -14.61 2.92 34.09
N SER A 251 -15.94 2.75 34.09
CA SER A 251 -16.58 1.49 33.70
C SER A 251 -16.43 1.22 32.20
N LEU A 252 -16.44 2.28 31.40
CA LEU A 252 -16.31 2.21 29.94
C LEU A 252 -14.87 1.92 29.52
N LYS A 253 -13.90 2.57 30.18
CA LYS A 253 -12.45 2.27 30.02
C LYS A 253 -12.16 0.81 30.37
N THR A 254 -12.71 0.33 31.48
CA THR A 254 -12.56 -1.07 31.92
C THR A 254 -13.11 -2.06 30.89
N LYS A 255 -14.31 -1.80 30.37
CA LYS A 255 -14.93 -2.64 29.34
C LYS A 255 -14.14 -2.63 28.03
N ALA A 256 -13.69 -1.46 27.59
CA ALA A 256 -12.90 -1.31 26.37
C ALA A 256 -11.56 -2.06 26.48
N MET A 257 -10.87 -1.93 27.62
CA MET A 257 -9.64 -2.66 27.91
C MET A 257 -9.84 -4.17 27.82
N LEU A 258 -10.91 -4.69 28.46
CA LEU A 258 -11.23 -6.11 28.41
C LEU A 258 -11.49 -6.60 26.98
N GLN A 259 -12.25 -5.84 26.18
CA GLN A 259 -12.52 -6.18 24.79
C GLN A 259 -11.24 -6.19 23.93
N MET A 260 -10.34 -5.24 24.14
CA MET A 260 -9.06 -5.18 23.42
C MET A 260 -8.17 -6.38 23.77
N ILE A 261 -8.14 -6.77 25.05
CA ILE A 261 -7.36 -7.94 25.51
C ILE A 261 -7.97 -9.24 24.99
N GLN A 262 -9.30 -9.39 25.02
CA GLN A 262 -9.98 -10.55 24.43
C GLN A 262 -9.74 -10.66 22.92
N GLN A 263 -9.71 -9.53 22.21
CA GLN A 263 -9.36 -9.50 20.79
C GLN A 263 -7.91 -9.91 20.56
N LEU A 264 -6.97 -9.40 21.36
CA LEU A 264 -5.55 -9.79 21.33
C LEU A 264 -5.38 -11.31 21.57
N GLN A 265 -6.07 -11.87 22.58
CA GLN A 265 -6.07 -13.30 22.88
C GLN A 265 -6.50 -14.14 21.67
N SER A 266 -7.65 -13.81 21.10
CA SER A 266 -8.21 -14.49 19.92
C SER A 266 -7.31 -14.37 18.70
N ASP A 267 -6.74 -13.18 18.45
CA ASP A 267 -5.85 -12.94 17.31
C ASP A 267 -4.52 -13.68 17.44
N PHE A 268 -3.97 -13.75 18.65
CA PHE A 268 -2.74 -14.48 18.92
C PHE A 268 -2.94 -15.99 18.70
N GLU A 269 -4.00 -16.57 19.28
CA GLU A 269 -4.32 -17.99 19.11
C GLU A 269 -4.57 -18.33 17.64
N ARG A 270 -5.37 -17.53 16.93
CA ARG A 270 -5.62 -17.68 15.49
C ARG A 270 -4.34 -17.64 14.66
N THR A 271 -3.42 -16.72 14.97
CA THR A 271 -2.17 -16.54 14.21
C THR A 271 -1.19 -17.70 14.45
N ILE A 272 -1.19 -18.28 15.65
CA ILE A 272 -0.35 -19.43 16.00
C ILE A 272 -0.93 -20.76 15.50
N GLU A 273 -2.25 -20.96 15.62
CA GLU A 273 -2.90 -22.22 15.23
C GLU A 273 -3.30 -22.26 13.75
N GLY A 274 -3.36 -21.11 13.07
CA GLY A 274 -3.73 -21.01 11.66
C GLY A 274 -5.26 -21.02 11.41
N SER A 275 -6.06 -20.82 12.45
CA SER A 275 -7.52 -20.94 12.44
C SER A 275 -8.22 -19.58 12.20
N GLY A 276 -8.22 -19.12 10.94
CA GLY A 276 -9.41 -18.46 10.36
C GLY A 276 -9.53 -16.93 10.35
N SER A 277 -8.61 -16.18 9.76
CA SER A 277 -9.01 -14.86 9.21
C SER A 277 -9.73 -15.05 7.87
N SER A 278 -10.74 -14.22 7.58
CA SER A 278 -11.31 -14.07 6.23
C SER A 278 -10.29 -13.53 5.22
N GLU A 279 -9.17 -12.99 5.71
CA GLU A 279 -8.03 -12.49 4.95
C GLU A 279 -6.80 -13.33 5.30
N ILE A 280 -6.60 -14.43 4.55
CA ILE A 280 -5.38 -15.23 4.64
C ILE A 280 -4.29 -14.50 3.87
N ASN A 281 -3.17 -14.19 4.52
CA ASN A 281 -2.01 -13.60 3.83
C ASN A 281 -1.42 -14.64 2.86
N THR A 282 -1.56 -14.40 1.55
CA THR A 282 -1.09 -15.29 0.49
C THR A 282 0.33 -14.99 0.02
N GLU A 283 0.93 -13.87 0.47
CA GLU A 283 2.24 -13.43 0.00
C GLU A 283 3.39 -13.99 0.85
N LYS A 284 3.19 -14.15 2.17
CA LYS A 284 4.26 -14.50 3.11
C LYS A 284 3.79 -15.48 4.19
N LEU A 285 4.65 -16.44 4.52
CA LEU A 285 4.49 -17.29 5.70
C LEU A 285 4.61 -16.42 6.97
N SER A 286 3.66 -16.59 7.89
CA SER A 286 3.61 -15.85 9.16
C SER A 286 3.17 -16.75 10.31
N GLY A 287 3.55 -16.38 11.53
CA GLY A 287 3.08 -17.00 12.77
C GLY A 287 3.33 -18.50 12.81
N GLY A 288 2.26 -19.27 13.07
CA GLY A 288 2.31 -20.73 13.20
C GLY A 288 2.94 -21.44 12.01
N ALA A 289 2.65 -20.99 10.77
CA ALA A 289 3.21 -21.60 9.57
C ALA A 289 4.73 -21.42 9.47
N ARG A 290 5.23 -20.27 9.91
CA ARG A 290 6.68 -19.99 9.93
C ARG A 290 7.39 -20.77 11.04
N ILE A 291 6.77 -20.92 12.21
CA ILE A 291 7.25 -21.78 13.28
C ILE A 291 7.32 -23.25 12.81
N ASN A 292 6.29 -23.74 12.12
CA ASN A 292 6.26 -25.09 11.55
C ASN A 292 7.45 -25.31 10.59
N ARG A 293 7.69 -24.35 9.68
CA ARG A 293 8.85 -24.38 8.79
C ARG A 293 10.18 -24.39 9.54
N LEU A 294 10.29 -23.64 10.63
CA LEU A 294 11.49 -23.65 11.46
C LEU A 294 11.77 -25.04 12.04
N PHE A 295 10.74 -25.73 12.54
CA PHE A 295 10.88 -27.07 13.11
C PHE A 295 11.17 -28.16 12.08
N HIS A 296 10.51 -28.13 10.92
CA HIS A 296 10.55 -29.25 9.97
C HIS A 296 11.53 -29.07 8.82
N GLU A 297 11.91 -27.83 8.48
CA GLU A 297 12.88 -27.56 7.41
C GLU A 297 14.17 -26.97 7.96
N ARG A 298 14.10 -25.87 8.73
CA ARG A 298 15.30 -25.11 9.10
C ARG A 298 16.15 -25.83 10.13
N PHE A 299 15.55 -26.29 11.23
CA PHE A 299 16.28 -26.95 12.31
C PHE A 299 16.97 -28.25 11.85
N PRO A 300 16.30 -29.16 11.10
CA PRO A 300 16.96 -30.33 10.54
C PRO A 300 18.11 -29.98 9.60
N LEU A 301 17.97 -28.91 8.80
CA LEU A 301 19.04 -28.43 7.92
C LEU A 301 20.25 -27.91 8.70
N GLU A 302 20.06 -27.17 9.79
CA GLU A 302 21.16 -26.70 10.65
C GLU A 302 21.91 -27.88 11.27
N ILE A 303 21.21 -28.98 11.63
CA ILE A 303 21.87 -30.19 12.12
C ILE A 303 22.74 -30.85 11.04
N VAL A 304 22.21 -31.00 9.83
CA VAL A 304 22.93 -31.65 8.71
C VAL A 304 24.14 -30.82 8.26
N LYS A 305 24.08 -29.49 8.33
CA LYS A 305 25.23 -28.62 8.02
C LYS A 305 26.44 -28.85 8.93
N MET A 306 26.26 -29.48 10.08
CA MET A 306 27.36 -29.85 10.98
C MET A 306 28.02 -31.19 10.61
N GLU A 307 27.53 -31.91 9.60
CA GLU A 307 28.08 -33.22 9.24
C GLU A 307 29.57 -33.11 8.84
N PHE A 308 30.37 -34.01 9.42
CA PHE A 308 31.83 -34.01 9.36
C PHE A 308 32.34 -34.45 7.98
N ASP A 309 33.51 -33.95 7.60
CA ASP A 309 34.29 -34.57 6.53
C ASP A 309 34.58 -36.02 6.92
N GLU A 310 34.05 -36.98 6.15
CA GLU A 310 34.24 -38.41 6.32
C GLU A 310 35.74 -38.80 6.41
N LYS A 311 36.62 -38.01 5.79
CA LYS A 311 38.08 -38.19 5.91
C LYS A 311 38.60 -37.74 7.27
N GLU A 312 38.11 -36.63 7.78
CA GLU A 312 38.46 -36.11 9.10
C GLU A 312 37.94 -37.01 10.21
N LEU A 313 36.70 -37.49 10.11
CA LEU A 313 36.13 -38.44 11.08
C LEU A 313 36.98 -39.72 11.18
N ARG A 314 37.40 -40.31 10.05
CA ARG A 314 38.30 -41.49 10.06
C ARG A 314 39.64 -41.17 10.70
N ARG A 315 40.18 -39.97 10.47
CA ARG A 315 41.42 -39.50 11.11
C ARG A 315 41.25 -39.37 12.62
N GLU A 316 40.15 -38.78 13.09
CA GLU A 316 39.84 -38.64 14.51
C GLU A 316 39.67 -40.00 15.19
N ILE A 317 38.95 -40.93 14.56
CA ILE A 317 38.81 -42.31 15.05
C ILE A 317 40.18 -42.98 15.15
N SER A 318 41.04 -42.82 14.13
CA SER A 318 42.39 -43.38 14.12
C SER A 318 43.22 -42.86 15.30
N PHE A 319 43.17 -41.56 15.57
CA PHE A 319 43.84 -40.97 16.74
C PHE A 319 43.23 -41.43 18.07
N ALA A 320 41.90 -41.50 18.16
CA ALA A 320 41.20 -41.95 19.36
C ALA A 320 41.56 -43.40 19.72
N ILE A 321 41.60 -44.31 18.74
CA ILE A 321 42.03 -45.71 18.94
C ILE A 321 43.47 -45.73 19.47
N ARG A 322 44.41 -45.05 18.78
CA ARG A 322 45.83 -45.04 19.17
C ARG A 322 46.04 -44.45 20.56
N ASN A 323 45.38 -43.36 20.89
CA ASN A 323 45.51 -42.70 22.19
C ASN A 323 44.91 -43.54 23.33
N THR A 324 43.82 -44.26 23.06
CA THR A 324 43.19 -45.15 24.06
C THR A 324 44.08 -46.37 24.34
N LEU A 325 44.72 -46.92 23.32
CA LEU A 325 45.62 -48.07 23.45
C LEU A 325 46.97 -47.68 24.08
N GLY A 326 47.41 -46.42 23.87
CA GLY A 326 48.65 -45.89 24.41
C GLY A 326 49.87 -46.70 23.94
N ILE A 327 50.72 -47.10 24.88
CA ILE A 327 51.92 -47.92 24.60
C ILE A 327 51.61 -49.40 24.33
N ARG A 328 50.34 -49.84 24.45
CA ARG A 328 49.96 -51.25 24.32
C ARG A 328 49.44 -51.54 22.91
N VAL A 329 49.76 -52.71 22.38
CA VAL A 329 49.13 -53.22 21.15
C VAL A 329 47.77 -53.82 21.54
N GLY A 330 46.69 -53.22 21.05
CA GLY A 330 45.32 -53.60 21.40
C GLY A 330 44.84 -54.86 20.69
N LEU A 331 44.37 -55.85 21.45
CA LEU A 331 43.76 -57.09 20.93
C LEU A 331 42.30 -56.89 20.50
N PHE A 332 41.61 -55.88 21.04
CA PHE A 332 40.21 -55.58 20.80
C PHE A 332 40.01 -54.13 20.34
N THR A 333 38.92 -53.85 19.63
CA THR A 333 38.52 -52.49 19.25
C THR A 333 38.15 -51.72 20.52
N PRO A 334 38.81 -50.58 20.84
CA PRO A 334 38.54 -49.84 22.07
C PRO A 334 37.16 -49.16 22.04
N ASP A 335 36.35 -49.44 23.05
CA ASP A 335 35.04 -48.84 23.31
C ASP A 335 35.14 -47.35 23.67
N LEU A 336 36.18 -46.96 24.43
CA LEU A 336 36.43 -45.56 24.78
C LEU A 336 36.67 -44.66 23.55
N ALA A 337 37.18 -45.21 22.45
CA ALA A 337 37.34 -44.45 21.20
C ALA A 337 35.99 -44.15 20.53
N PHE A 338 35.06 -45.10 20.57
CA PHE A 338 33.67 -44.88 20.15
C PHE A 338 33.01 -43.83 21.05
N GLU A 339 33.14 -43.98 22.38
CA GLU A 339 32.57 -43.07 23.37
C GLU A 339 33.04 -41.62 23.20
N ALA A 340 34.35 -41.41 23.07
CA ALA A 340 34.94 -40.08 22.96
C ALA A 340 34.42 -39.33 21.73
N ILE A 341 34.33 -40.00 20.58
CA ILE A 341 33.88 -39.38 19.34
C ILE A 341 32.36 -39.14 19.37
N VAL A 342 31.56 -40.10 19.85
CA VAL A 342 30.11 -39.92 19.98
C VAL A 342 29.80 -38.75 20.90
N LYS A 343 30.40 -38.68 22.09
CA LYS A 343 30.19 -37.56 23.02
C LYS A 343 30.57 -36.22 22.39
N LYS A 344 31.69 -36.16 21.65
CA LYS A 344 32.07 -34.97 20.90
C LYS A 344 30.96 -34.57 19.91
N GLN A 345 30.43 -35.51 19.12
CA GLN A 345 29.38 -35.20 18.14
C GLN A 345 28.05 -34.81 18.79
N ILE A 346 27.63 -35.46 19.86
CA ILE A 346 26.40 -35.10 20.60
C ILE A 346 26.51 -33.68 21.16
N SER A 347 27.68 -33.29 21.68
CA SER A 347 27.88 -31.93 22.23
C SER A 347 27.65 -30.82 21.20
N MET A 348 27.91 -31.08 19.91
CA MET A 348 27.70 -30.13 18.81
C MET A 348 26.21 -29.89 18.52
N LEU A 349 25.30 -30.80 18.90
CA LEU A 349 23.84 -30.63 18.74
C LEU A 349 23.28 -29.49 19.60
N LYS A 350 24.02 -29.03 20.60
CA LYS A 350 23.62 -27.95 21.51
C LYS A 350 23.36 -26.65 20.76
N GLU A 351 24.30 -26.21 19.93
CA GLU A 351 24.23 -24.91 19.24
C GLU A 351 23.03 -24.77 18.29
N PRO A 352 22.78 -25.71 17.34
CA PRO A 352 21.60 -25.60 16.46
C PRO A 352 20.29 -25.71 17.23
N SER A 353 20.26 -26.45 18.34
CA SER A 353 19.07 -26.56 19.19
C SER A 353 18.76 -25.25 19.90
N LEU A 354 19.77 -24.55 20.43
CA LEU A 354 19.60 -23.21 21.02
C LEU A 354 19.22 -22.18 19.96
N LYS A 355 19.81 -22.24 18.77
CA LYS A 355 19.46 -21.37 17.64
C LYS A 355 18.01 -21.55 17.18
N ALA A 356 17.47 -22.77 17.25
CA ALA A 356 16.07 -23.02 16.97
C ALA A 356 15.14 -22.28 17.96
N VAL A 357 15.52 -22.21 19.25
CA VAL A 357 14.80 -21.41 20.26
C VAL A 357 14.81 -19.93 19.86
N ASP A 358 15.97 -19.38 19.53
CA ASP A 358 16.12 -17.96 19.18
C ASP A 358 15.23 -17.55 18.00
N LEU A 359 15.20 -18.39 16.96
CA LEU A 359 14.40 -18.15 15.77
C LEU A 359 12.89 -18.21 16.08
N VAL A 360 12.45 -19.12 16.94
CA VAL A 360 11.04 -19.20 17.37
C VAL A 360 10.65 -18.02 18.24
N VAL A 361 11.51 -17.61 19.19
CA VAL A 361 11.26 -16.42 20.02
C VAL A 361 11.16 -15.15 19.19
N THR A 362 12.00 -15.03 18.16
CA THR A 362 11.94 -13.91 17.21
C THR A 362 10.61 -13.89 16.46
N GLU A 363 10.16 -15.03 15.93
CA GLU A 363 8.88 -15.11 15.23
C GLU A 363 7.69 -14.85 16.17
N LEU A 364 7.73 -15.38 17.39
CA LEU A 364 6.69 -15.17 18.40
C LEU A 364 6.57 -13.68 18.78
N SER A 365 7.71 -12.99 18.93
CA SER A 365 7.74 -11.55 19.19
C SER A 365 7.13 -10.74 18.04
N ASN A 366 7.34 -11.17 16.79
CA ASN A 366 6.71 -10.54 15.63
C ASN A 366 5.19 -10.75 15.63
N VAL A 367 4.70 -11.94 16.01
CA VAL A 367 3.26 -12.20 16.15
C VAL A 367 2.64 -11.26 17.18
N VAL A 368 3.27 -11.10 18.35
CA VAL A 368 2.77 -10.19 19.40
C VAL A 368 2.67 -8.75 18.89
N ARG A 369 3.68 -8.27 18.16
CA ARG A 369 3.65 -6.94 17.54
C ARG A 369 2.48 -6.77 16.59
N THR A 370 2.29 -7.71 15.66
CA THR A 370 1.18 -7.66 14.70
C THR A 370 -0.18 -7.71 15.40
N CYS A 371 -0.35 -8.54 16.44
CA CYS A 371 -1.62 -8.63 17.15
C CYS A 371 -1.93 -7.36 17.96
N THR A 372 -0.91 -6.73 18.55
CA THR A 372 -1.07 -5.50 19.36
C THR A 372 -1.26 -4.23 18.51
N GLU A 373 -0.96 -4.25 17.21
CA GLU A 373 -1.24 -3.12 16.29
C GLU A 373 -2.72 -2.73 16.27
N LYS A 374 -3.63 -3.69 16.45
CA LYS A 374 -5.08 -3.40 16.53
C LYS A 374 -5.48 -2.62 17.78
N MET A 375 -4.57 -2.48 18.75
CA MET A 375 -4.73 -1.67 19.96
C MET A 375 -4.21 -0.23 19.78
N ALA A 376 -3.88 0.19 18.55
CA ALA A 376 -3.31 1.52 18.25
C ALA A 376 -4.11 2.71 18.77
N ARG A 377 -5.43 2.56 18.99
CA ARG A 377 -6.28 3.57 19.64
C ARG A 377 -5.78 3.95 21.04
N TYR A 378 -5.22 2.99 21.78
CA TYR A 378 -4.72 3.16 23.14
C TYR A 378 -3.21 2.84 23.16
N PRO A 379 -2.35 3.79 22.78
CA PRO A 379 -0.91 3.54 22.57
C PRO A 379 -0.21 3.05 23.84
N ARG A 380 -0.55 3.61 25.01
CA ARG A 380 0.03 3.18 26.29
C ARG A 380 -0.38 1.75 26.67
N LEU A 381 -1.65 1.38 26.48
CA LEU A 381 -2.10 0.00 26.67
C LEU A 381 -1.36 -0.96 25.72
N ARG A 382 -1.19 -0.57 24.45
CA ARG A 382 -0.46 -1.36 23.46
C ARG A 382 0.99 -1.60 23.91
N GLU A 383 1.71 -0.54 24.26
CA GLU A 383 3.10 -0.62 24.70
C GLU A 383 3.24 -1.49 25.94
N GLU A 384 2.35 -1.33 26.91
CA GLU A 384 2.41 -2.08 28.16
C GLU A 384 2.07 -3.57 27.95
N ALA A 385 1.07 -3.87 27.11
CA ALA A 385 0.76 -5.24 26.74
C ALA A 385 1.91 -5.90 25.97
N GLU A 386 2.49 -5.23 24.98
CA GLU A 386 3.66 -5.73 24.24
C GLU A 386 4.84 -5.96 25.19
N ARG A 387 5.11 -5.03 26.11
CA ARG A 387 6.19 -5.13 27.09
C ARG A 387 6.02 -6.32 28.02
N ILE A 388 4.84 -6.51 28.60
CA ILE A 388 4.56 -7.62 29.52
C ILE A 388 4.71 -8.96 28.80
N ILE A 389 4.10 -9.12 27.62
CA ILE A 389 4.16 -10.37 26.86
C ILE A 389 5.60 -10.65 26.39
N THR A 390 6.31 -9.65 25.90
CA THR A 390 7.70 -9.81 25.43
C THR A 390 8.62 -10.18 26.60
N THR A 391 8.41 -9.60 27.78
CA THR A 391 9.17 -9.96 28.99
C THR A 391 8.93 -11.42 29.36
N HIS A 392 7.67 -11.88 29.37
CA HIS A 392 7.32 -13.28 29.61
C HIS A 392 7.98 -14.22 28.58
N ILE A 393 7.94 -13.90 27.29
CA ILE A 393 8.61 -14.68 26.24
C ILE A 393 10.11 -14.81 26.52
N ARG A 394 10.78 -13.74 26.97
CA ARG A 394 12.22 -13.75 27.30
C ARG A 394 12.54 -14.59 28.53
N GLU A 395 11.68 -14.59 29.54
CA GLU A 395 11.84 -15.47 30.70
C GLU A 395 11.68 -16.94 30.29
N ARG A 396 10.67 -17.25 29.49
CA ARG A 396 10.43 -18.59 28.96
C ARG A 396 11.53 -19.07 28.01
N GLU A 397 12.14 -18.17 27.25
CA GLU A 397 13.32 -18.45 26.42
C GLU A 397 14.46 -19.02 27.27
N GLN A 398 14.79 -18.41 28.41
CA GLN A 398 15.89 -18.89 29.27
C GLN A 398 15.60 -20.28 29.83
N VAL A 399 14.39 -20.49 30.36
CA VAL A 399 13.96 -21.79 30.90
C VAL A 399 14.02 -22.88 29.82
N CYS A 400 13.57 -22.57 28.60
CA CYS A 400 13.62 -23.51 27.48
C CYS A 400 15.07 -23.85 27.06
N LYS A 401 15.94 -22.84 27.01
CA LYS A 401 17.37 -23.04 26.70
C LYS A 401 18.04 -23.93 27.74
N GLU A 402 17.78 -23.73 29.03
CA GLU A 402 18.30 -24.59 30.10
C GLU A 402 17.78 -26.04 29.96
N GLN A 403 16.50 -26.22 29.68
CA GLN A 403 15.93 -27.55 29.45
C GLN A 403 16.57 -28.26 28.26
N ILE A 404 16.81 -27.56 27.14
CA ILE A 404 17.49 -28.13 25.97
C ILE A 404 18.93 -28.50 26.29
N LYS A 405 19.65 -27.69 27.06
CA LYS A 405 21.00 -28.03 27.52
C LYS A 405 20.98 -29.32 28.35
N LEU A 406 20.03 -29.44 29.27
CA LEU A 406 19.86 -30.64 30.08
C LEU A 406 19.56 -31.88 29.24
N LEU A 407 18.70 -31.77 28.20
CA LEU A 407 18.43 -32.88 27.29
C LEU A 407 19.70 -33.38 26.59
N ILE A 408 20.55 -32.47 26.14
CA ILE A 408 21.84 -32.84 25.52
C ILE A 408 22.81 -33.42 26.57
N GLU A 409 22.83 -32.90 27.79
CA GLU A 409 23.62 -33.46 28.89
C GLU A 409 23.18 -34.88 29.27
N CYS A 410 21.88 -35.18 29.22
CA CYS A 410 21.36 -36.55 29.39
C CYS A 410 21.89 -37.50 28.32
N GLU A 411 21.88 -37.09 27.04
CA GLU A 411 22.42 -37.88 25.92
C GLU A 411 23.95 -38.09 26.06
N LEU A 412 24.67 -37.16 26.69
CA LEU A 412 26.10 -37.28 26.98
C LEU A 412 26.40 -38.15 28.20
N ALA A 413 25.47 -38.24 29.17
CA ALA A 413 25.68 -38.94 30.42
C ALA A 413 25.68 -40.47 30.26
N TYR A 414 24.87 -41.00 29.34
CA TYR A 414 24.75 -42.44 29.14
C TYR A 414 24.54 -42.81 27.67
N MET A 415 25.38 -43.72 27.17
CA MET A 415 25.25 -44.27 25.82
C MET A 415 24.53 -45.62 25.84
N ASN A 416 23.28 -45.66 25.39
CA ASN A 416 22.50 -46.89 25.38
C ASN A 416 22.82 -47.77 24.16
N THR A 417 23.85 -48.61 24.26
CA THR A 417 24.23 -49.57 23.21
C THR A 417 23.27 -50.76 23.08
N ASN A 418 22.23 -50.84 23.94
CA ASN A 418 21.15 -51.84 23.83
C ASN A 418 19.91 -51.32 23.09
N HIS A 419 19.97 -50.09 22.54
CA HIS A 419 18.86 -49.52 21.78
C HIS A 419 18.51 -50.37 20.54
N GLU A 420 17.22 -50.58 20.28
CA GLU A 420 16.74 -51.49 19.21
C GLU A 420 17.25 -51.11 17.81
N ASP A 421 17.27 -49.81 17.50
CA ASP A 421 17.78 -49.28 16.22
C ASP A 421 19.33 -49.24 16.14
N PHE A 422 20.06 -49.63 17.20
CA PHE A 422 21.51 -49.64 17.19
C PHE A 422 22.02 -50.94 16.57
N ILE A 423 22.82 -50.84 15.50
CA ILE A 423 23.26 -52.01 14.72
C ILE A 423 24.04 -53.05 15.56
N GLY A 424 24.67 -52.62 16.66
CA GLY A 424 25.51 -53.47 17.49
C GLY A 424 26.85 -53.83 16.84
N PHE A 425 27.78 -54.35 17.66
CA PHE A 425 29.16 -54.61 17.24
C PHE A 425 29.27 -55.68 16.13
N ALA A 426 28.49 -56.75 16.23
CA ALA A 426 28.54 -57.87 15.27
C ALA A 426 28.17 -57.45 13.84
N ASN A 427 27.10 -56.65 13.67
CA ASN A 427 26.67 -56.19 12.36
C ASN A 427 27.60 -55.10 11.79
N ALA A 428 28.13 -54.21 12.66
CA ALA A 428 29.15 -53.23 12.25
C ALA A 428 30.42 -53.92 11.74
N GLN A 429 30.83 -54.99 12.41
CA GLN A 429 32.00 -55.77 12.05
C GLN A 429 31.77 -56.61 10.77
N GLN A 430 30.60 -57.23 10.57
CA GLN A 430 30.25 -57.90 9.30
C GLN A 430 30.20 -56.92 8.12
N SER A 431 29.68 -55.72 8.33
CA SER A 431 29.68 -54.65 7.32
C SER A 431 31.11 -54.28 6.92
N SER A 432 32.03 -54.21 7.88
CA SER A 432 33.46 -53.96 7.64
C SER A 432 34.14 -55.12 6.87
N GLU A 433 33.80 -56.39 7.16
CA GLU A 433 34.34 -57.56 6.45
C GLU A 433 33.91 -57.60 4.99
N ASN A 434 32.65 -57.25 4.74
CA ASN A 434 32.11 -57.18 3.39
C ASN A 434 32.75 -56.04 2.59
N SER A 435 33.05 -54.89 3.21
CA SER A 435 33.77 -53.79 2.55
C SER A 435 35.25 -54.08 2.26
N VAL A 436 35.88 -54.99 3.00
CA VAL A 436 37.28 -55.41 2.75
C VAL A 436 37.37 -56.58 1.75
N LYS A 437 36.40 -57.51 1.74
CA LYS A 437 36.33 -58.63 0.78
C LYS A 437 35.81 -58.23 -0.60
N ALA A 438 34.85 -57.32 -0.65
CA ALA A 438 34.43 -56.66 -1.88
C ALA A 438 35.20 -55.35 -1.97
N GLY A 439 36.39 -55.34 -2.59
CA GLY A 439 37.12 -54.10 -2.84
C GLY A 439 36.16 -53.02 -3.33
N ARG A 440 35.95 -51.99 -2.49
CA ARG A 440 34.98 -50.89 -2.63
C ARG A 440 33.74 -51.23 -3.49
N LYS A 441 32.69 -51.78 -2.88
CA LYS A 441 31.34 -51.71 -3.44
C LYS A 441 30.31 -51.24 -2.41
N LEU A 442 30.06 -49.93 -2.35
CA LEU A 442 28.91 -49.38 -1.66
C LEU A 442 27.66 -49.72 -2.49
N GLY A 443 26.90 -50.71 -2.01
CA GLY A 443 25.70 -51.24 -2.66
C GLY A 443 24.82 -50.18 -3.35
N ASN A 444 24.30 -50.58 -4.50
CA ASN A 444 23.62 -49.84 -5.57
C ASN A 444 22.37 -49.01 -5.17
N GLN A 445 22.43 -48.21 -4.10
CA GLN A 445 21.36 -47.30 -3.69
C GLN A 445 21.26 -46.11 -4.65
N VAL A 446 20.02 -45.80 -5.07
CA VAL A 446 19.71 -44.66 -5.93
C VAL A 446 19.76 -43.38 -5.10
N ILE A 447 20.66 -42.47 -5.45
CA ILE A 447 20.86 -41.17 -4.80
C ILE A 447 19.91 -40.10 -5.37
N ARG A 448 19.65 -40.15 -6.68
CA ARG A 448 18.77 -39.20 -7.39
C ARG A 448 18.30 -39.74 -8.72
N LYS A 449 17.11 -39.33 -9.14
CA LYS A 449 16.61 -39.46 -10.52
C LYS A 449 16.18 -38.09 -11.06
N GLY A 450 16.20 -37.90 -12.37
CA GLY A 450 15.70 -36.69 -13.01
C GLY A 450 16.20 -36.49 -14.43
N TYR A 451 15.64 -35.52 -15.15
CA TYR A 451 16.07 -35.17 -16.50
C TYR A 451 17.35 -34.32 -16.50
N MET A 452 18.28 -34.64 -17.40
CA MET A 452 19.40 -33.77 -17.77
C MET A 452 19.66 -33.87 -19.28
N HIS A 453 20.34 -32.86 -19.83
CA HIS A 453 20.71 -32.83 -21.24
C HIS A 453 22.17 -33.22 -21.45
N ILE A 454 22.50 -33.98 -22.51
CA ILE A 454 23.88 -34.36 -22.86
C ILE A 454 24.34 -33.57 -24.09
N HIS A 455 25.44 -32.82 -23.97
CA HIS A 455 25.98 -32.00 -25.07
C HIS A 455 26.96 -32.75 -25.99
N ASN A 456 27.71 -33.74 -25.50
CA ASN A 456 28.71 -34.49 -26.29
C ASN A 456 28.12 -35.51 -27.28
N LEU A 457 26.87 -35.37 -27.71
CA LEU A 457 26.24 -36.24 -28.73
C LEU A 457 26.42 -35.62 -30.12
N GLY A 458 27.29 -36.23 -30.93
CA GLY A 458 27.56 -35.76 -32.29
C GLY A 458 26.30 -35.64 -33.16
N ILE A 459 26.28 -34.59 -33.99
CA ILE A 459 25.15 -34.15 -34.83
C ILE A 459 24.61 -35.29 -35.74
N MET A 460 25.45 -36.25 -36.15
CA MET A 460 25.07 -37.35 -37.04
C MET A 460 24.23 -38.48 -36.41
N LYS A 461 23.93 -38.47 -35.10
CA LYS A 461 23.12 -39.52 -34.44
C LYS A 461 21.92 -38.98 -33.62
N GLY A 462 21.32 -37.87 -34.06
CA GLY A 462 19.98 -37.47 -33.60
C GLY A 462 19.91 -36.35 -32.56
N GLY A 463 20.87 -35.43 -32.58
CA GLY A 463 20.82 -34.17 -31.81
C GLY A 463 20.95 -34.33 -30.29
N SER A 464 21.28 -33.23 -29.63
CA SER A 464 21.29 -33.14 -28.17
C SER A 464 19.85 -33.32 -27.66
N ARG A 465 19.63 -34.27 -26.73
CA ARG A 465 18.30 -34.68 -26.27
C ARG A 465 18.32 -34.87 -24.75
N ASP A 466 17.20 -34.55 -24.11
CA ASP A 466 17.00 -34.81 -22.67
C ASP A 466 16.86 -36.32 -22.43
N TYR A 467 17.57 -36.82 -21.43
CA TYR A 467 17.50 -38.21 -20.98
C TYR A 467 17.11 -38.25 -19.51
N TRP A 468 16.49 -39.36 -19.10
CA TRP A 468 16.18 -39.62 -17.69
C TRP A 468 17.40 -40.26 -17.02
N PHE A 469 18.00 -39.57 -16.06
CA PHE A 469 19.18 -40.03 -15.34
C PHE A 469 18.81 -40.67 -14.02
N VAL A 470 19.55 -41.74 -13.68
CA VAL A 470 19.50 -42.43 -12.39
C VAL A 470 20.92 -42.49 -11.85
N LEU A 471 21.18 -41.74 -10.78
CA LEU A 471 22.46 -41.69 -10.08
C LEU A 471 22.43 -42.65 -8.90
N THR A 472 23.40 -43.55 -8.82
CA THR A 472 23.67 -44.41 -7.65
C THR A 472 25.00 -44.04 -7.01
N SER A 473 25.34 -44.68 -5.89
CA SER A 473 26.65 -44.57 -5.24
C SER A 473 27.83 -45.00 -6.12
N GLU A 474 27.60 -45.82 -7.14
CA GLU A 474 28.68 -46.42 -7.96
C GLU A 474 28.64 -45.98 -9.43
N SER A 475 27.47 -45.59 -9.96
CA SER A 475 27.31 -45.30 -11.38
C SER A 475 26.25 -44.23 -11.63
N ILE A 476 26.35 -43.56 -12.77
CA ILE A 476 25.25 -42.81 -13.34
C ILE A 476 24.77 -43.48 -14.62
N SER A 477 23.50 -43.86 -14.65
CA SER A 477 22.84 -44.45 -15.83
C SER A 477 21.86 -43.46 -16.43
N TRP A 478 21.63 -43.52 -17.74
CA TRP A 478 20.54 -42.77 -18.36
C TRP A 478 19.72 -43.60 -19.33
N PHE A 479 18.43 -43.26 -19.39
CA PHE A 479 17.38 -43.95 -20.10
C PHE A 479 16.70 -43.00 -21.08
N LYS A 480 16.03 -43.56 -22.08
CA LYS A 480 15.28 -42.77 -23.08
C LYS A 480 14.23 -41.85 -22.42
N ASP A 481 13.57 -42.33 -21.37
CA ASP A 481 12.47 -41.70 -20.66
C ASP A 481 12.34 -42.26 -19.22
N GLU A 482 11.41 -41.70 -18.44
CA GLU A 482 11.17 -42.05 -17.03
C GLU A 482 10.63 -43.48 -16.82
N GLU A 483 10.19 -44.18 -17.88
CA GLU A 483 9.75 -45.57 -17.78
C GLU A 483 10.91 -46.54 -17.48
N GLU A 484 12.16 -46.08 -17.63
CA GLU A 484 13.39 -46.83 -17.34
C GLU A 484 13.51 -48.18 -18.10
N LYS A 485 12.74 -48.36 -19.18
CA LYS A 485 12.73 -49.59 -20.00
C LYS A 485 13.96 -49.71 -20.91
N GLU A 486 14.44 -48.59 -21.46
CA GLU A 486 15.55 -48.58 -22.41
C GLU A 486 16.77 -47.82 -21.85
N LYS A 487 17.66 -48.56 -21.18
CA LYS A 487 18.93 -48.03 -20.68
C LYS A 487 19.89 -47.75 -21.84
N LYS A 488 20.26 -46.49 -22.02
CA LYS A 488 21.16 -46.04 -23.10
C LYS A 488 22.62 -46.23 -22.74
N TYR A 489 22.99 -45.95 -21.49
CA TYR A 489 24.35 -46.10 -21.01
C TYR A 489 24.39 -46.21 -19.48
N MET A 490 25.49 -46.74 -18.96
CA MET A 490 25.85 -46.75 -17.55
C MET A 490 27.31 -46.35 -17.44
N LEU A 491 27.57 -45.24 -16.74
CA LEU A 491 28.91 -44.70 -16.51
C LEU A 491 29.31 -44.94 -15.05
N PRO A 492 30.35 -45.75 -14.77
CA PRO A 492 30.93 -45.85 -13.44
C PRO A 492 31.47 -44.50 -12.97
N LEU A 493 31.27 -44.16 -11.70
CA LEU A 493 31.71 -42.88 -11.12
C LEU A 493 33.17 -42.89 -10.66
N ASP A 494 33.80 -44.06 -10.64
CA ASP A 494 35.19 -44.24 -10.19
C ASP A 494 36.16 -43.33 -10.95
N ALA A 495 36.99 -42.60 -10.20
CA ALA A 495 37.98 -41.66 -10.72
C ALA A 495 37.43 -40.51 -11.58
N LEU A 496 36.12 -40.24 -11.54
CA LEU A 496 35.55 -39.04 -12.14
C LEU A 496 35.64 -37.84 -11.17
N LYS A 497 35.86 -36.66 -11.73
CA LYS A 497 35.74 -35.37 -11.06
C LYS A 497 34.75 -34.48 -11.78
N LEU A 498 34.27 -33.49 -11.05
CA LEU A 498 33.34 -32.49 -11.52
C LEU A 498 34.10 -31.19 -11.84
N ARG A 499 33.70 -30.49 -12.89
CA ARG A 499 34.12 -29.12 -13.13
C ARG A 499 33.01 -28.31 -13.74
N ASP A 500 33.08 -27.00 -13.50
CA ASP A 500 32.25 -26.05 -14.20
C ASP A 500 32.74 -25.89 -15.63
N VAL A 501 31.79 -25.78 -16.55
CA VAL A 501 32.05 -25.50 -17.96
C VAL A 501 31.45 -24.15 -18.26
N GLU A 502 32.23 -23.26 -18.86
CA GLU A 502 31.76 -21.92 -19.22
C GLU A 502 30.55 -21.99 -20.15
N GLN A 503 29.55 -21.18 -19.83
CA GLN A 503 28.33 -21.09 -20.61
C GLN A 503 28.65 -20.50 -21.99
N GLY A 504 28.50 -21.30 -23.05
CA GLY A 504 28.63 -20.81 -24.42
C GLY A 504 27.62 -19.69 -24.69
N PHE A 505 28.04 -18.66 -25.44
CA PHE A 505 27.34 -17.37 -25.67
C PHE A 505 25.89 -17.46 -26.20
N MET A 506 25.39 -18.66 -26.54
CA MET A 506 24.02 -18.90 -27.05
C MET A 506 23.21 -19.93 -26.26
N SER A 507 23.73 -20.55 -25.19
CA SER A 507 22.96 -21.53 -24.38
C SER A 507 22.28 -20.88 -23.19
N ARG A 508 20.96 -21.07 -23.03
CA ARG A 508 20.21 -20.67 -21.82
C ARG A 508 20.30 -21.68 -20.67
N ARG A 509 20.87 -22.87 -20.92
CA ARG A 509 21.01 -23.94 -19.91
C ARG A 509 22.34 -23.80 -19.18
N HIS A 510 22.37 -24.21 -17.92
CA HIS A 510 23.55 -24.17 -17.05
C HIS A 510 24.33 -25.48 -17.16
N LEU A 511 25.65 -25.41 -17.46
CA LEU A 511 26.48 -26.58 -17.80
C LEU A 511 27.46 -26.96 -16.68
N PHE A 512 27.73 -28.25 -16.58
CA PHE A 512 28.87 -28.80 -15.84
C PHE A 512 29.38 -30.06 -16.54
N ALA A 513 30.61 -30.49 -16.25
CA ALA A 513 31.17 -31.69 -16.84
C ALA A 513 31.70 -32.68 -15.81
N LEU A 514 31.52 -33.97 -16.13
CA LEU A 514 32.22 -35.09 -15.51
C LEU A 514 33.43 -35.42 -16.37
N PHE A 515 34.62 -35.49 -15.79
CA PHE A 515 35.85 -35.82 -16.51
C PHE A 515 36.74 -36.73 -15.67
N ASN A 516 37.64 -37.46 -16.33
CA ASN A 516 38.66 -38.23 -15.64
C ASN A 516 39.95 -37.37 -15.57
N PRO A 517 40.49 -37.06 -14.37
CA PRO A 517 41.71 -36.25 -14.23
C PRO A 517 42.95 -36.84 -14.90
N GLU A 518 42.99 -38.16 -15.09
CA GLU A 518 44.09 -38.85 -15.76
C GLU A 518 43.96 -38.82 -17.30
N GLY A 519 42.97 -38.07 -17.83
CA GLY A 519 42.78 -37.87 -19.27
C GLY A 519 42.19 -39.06 -20.01
N ARG A 520 41.68 -40.07 -19.30
CA ARG A 520 40.97 -41.22 -19.87
C ARG A 520 39.63 -40.79 -20.46
N ASN A 521 39.16 -41.50 -21.48
CA ASN A 521 37.83 -41.26 -22.04
C ASN A 521 36.74 -41.61 -21.02
N VAL A 522 35.79 -40.69 -20.83
CA VAL A 522 34.68 -40.83 -19.87
C VAL A 522 33.43 -41.36 -20.57
N TYR A 523 33.16 -40.90 -21.79
CA TYR A 523 32.02 -41.37 -22.56
C TYR A 523 32.39 -41.53 -24.03
N LYS A 524 32.40 -42.79 -24.51
CA LYS A 524 32.87 -43.14 -25.86
C LYS A 524 34.27 -42.58 -26.12
N ASP A 525 34.43 -41.72 -27.11
CA ASP A 525 35.71 -41.09 -27.47
C ASP A 525 35.91 -39.72 -26.78
N PHE A 526 34.96 -39.29 -25.95
CA PHE A 526 35.02 -38.01 -25.25
C PHE A 526 35.72 -38.16 -23.89
N LYS A 527 36.68 -37.26 -23.63
CA LYS A 527 37.41 -37.15 -22.35
C LYS A 527 36.57 -36.59 -21.21
N GLN A 528 35.38 -36.05 -21.51
CA GLN A 528 34.42 -35.54 -20.54
C GLN A 528 32.99 -35.78 -21.01
N LEU A 529 32.06 -35.78 -20.07
CA LEU A 529 30.62 -35.81 -20.28
C LEU A 529 30.03 -34.49 -19.77
N GLU A 530 29.57 -33.65 -20.68
CA GLU A 530 28.94 -32.36 -20.43
C GLU A 530 27.42 -32.52 -20.28
N LEU A 531 26.93 -32.07 -19.13
CA LEU A 531 25.55 -32.16 -18.70
C LEU A 531 25.00 -30.75 -18.45
N SER A 532 23.72 -30.53 -18.74
CA SER A 532 23.06 -29.26 -18.42
C SER A 532 21.64 -29.40 -17.90
N CYS A 533 21.25 -28.46 -17.05
CA CYS A 533 19.88 -28.31 -16.54
C CYS A 533 19.29 -26.94 -16.93
N GLU A 534 17.99 -26.75 -16.71
CA GLU A 534 17.27 -25.53 -17.12
C GLU A 534 17.58 -24.32 -16.24
N ASN A 535 17.76 -24.53 -14.94
CA ASN A 535 18.09 -23.48 -13.96
C ASN A 535 19.38 -23.83 -13.20
N GLN A 536 19.95 -22.83 -12.52
CA GLN A 536 21.17 -23.00 -11.71
C GLN A 536 20.94 -23.87 -10.47
N ASP A 537 19.77 -23.75 -9.84
CA ASP A 537 19.41 -24.52 -8.64
C ASP A 537 19.43 -26.03 -8.88
N ASP A 538 18.97 -26.48 -10.06
CA ASP A 538 18.98 -27.88 -10.47
C ASP A 538 20.41 -28.37 -10.70
N VAL A 539 21.27 -27.56 -11.31
CA VAL A 539 22.70 -27.88 -11.46
C VAL A 539 23.35 -28.05 -10.09
N ASP A 540 23.13 -27.13 -9.16
CA ASP A 540 23.73 -27.18 -7.83
C ASP A 540 23.19 -28.37 -7.03
N SER A 541 21.89 -28.66 -7.19
CA SER A 541 21.25 -29.82 -6.60
C SER A 541 21.79 -31.14 -7.20
N TRP A 542 22.07 -31.21 -8.51
CA TRP A 542 22.70 -32.36 -9.15
C TRP A 542 24.17 -32.52 -8.72
N LYS A 543 24.94 -31.44 -8.67
CA LYS A 543 26.31 -31.43 -8.13
C LYS A 543 26.36 -31.93 -6.69
N ALA A 544 25.44 -31.46 -5.83
CA ALA A 544 25.30 -31.97 -4.47
C ALA A 544 25.01 -33.48 -4.43
N SER A 545 24.28 -33.99 -5.43
CA SER A 545 23.99 -35.42 -5.55
C SER A 545 25.22 -36.21 -5.99
N PHE A 546 26.03 -35.68 -6.89
CA PHE A 546 27.33 -36.24 -7.29
C PHE A 546 28.36 -36.21 -6.16
N LEU A 547 28.38 -35.15 -5.34
CA LEU A 547 29.19 -35.08 -4.13
C LEU A 547 28.84 -36.22 -3.16
N ARG A 548 27.53 -36.48 -2.95
CA ARG A 548 27.07 -37.65 -2.17
C ARG A 548 27.48 -38.99 -2.78
N ALA A 549 27.65 -39.05 -4.11
CA ALA A 549 28.14 -40.22 -4.82
C ALA A 549 29.68 -40.31 -4.87
N GLY A 550 30.40 -39.39 -4.20
CA GLY A 550 31.86 -39.40 -4.13
C GLY A 550 32.58 -38.73 -5.32
N VAL A 551 31.86 -38.00 -6.18
CA VAL A 551 32.44 -37.25 -7.30
C VAL A 551 32.63 -35.79 -6.88
N TYR A 552 33.88 -35.40 -6.65
CA TYR A 552 34.23 -34.07 -6.12
C TYR A 552 34.68 -33.10 -7.22
N PRO A 553 34.46 -31.78 -7.03
CA PRO A 553 35.00 -30.76 -7.92
C PRO A 553 36.53 -30.75 -7.90
N GLU A 554 37.13 -30.37 -9.02
CA GLU A 554 38.56 -30.11 -9.10
C GLU A 554 38.91 -28.89 -8.23
N LYS A 555 39.83 -29.07 -7.26
CA LYS A 555 40.33 -27.94 -6.44
C LYS A 555 41.12 -27.01 -7.35
N ALA A 556 40.75 -25.73 -7.39
CA ALA A 556 41.55 -24.69 -8.02
C ALA A 556 42.93 -24.67 -7.33
N ASN A 557 43.98 -24.93 -8.10
CA ASN A 557 45.35 -24.99 -7.60
C ASN A 557 45.87 -23.54 -7.47
N GLU A 558 45.66 -22.90 -6.32
CA GLU A 558 46.42 -21.71 -5.94
C GLU A 558 47.86 -22.14 -5.65
N GLN A 559 48.80 -21.47 -6.32
CA GLN A 559 50.23 -21.71 -6.23
C GLN A 559 50.71 -21.58 -4.77
N ALA A 560 51.36 -22.63 -4.29
CA ALA A 560 52.02 -22.68 -3.00
C ALA A 560 53.18 -21.67 -2.94
N ASN A 561 53.08 -20.70 -2.03
CA ASN A 561 54.23 -20.19 -1.31
C ASN A 561 54.46 -21.10 -0.11
N GLY A 562 55.72 -21.50 0.07
CA GLY A 562 56.13 -22.49 1.05
C GLY A 562 55.97 -22.01 2.49
N ASP A 563 55.67 -22.97 3.35
CA ASP A 563 56.42 -23.13 4.59
C ASP A 563 56.41 -24.61 4.98
N GLU A 564 57.62 -25.15 5.10
CA GLU A 564 57.88 -26.46 5.66
C GLU A 564 57.63 -26.41 7.17
N SER A 565 56.57 -27.08 7.63
CA SER A 565 56.54 -27.65 8.97
C SER A 565 56.12 -29.10 8.87
N GLY A 566 57.09 -29.99 9.10
CA GLY A 566 56.97 -31.42 8.92
C GLY A 566 55.78 -32.02 9.68
N SER A 567 54.83 -32.56 8.93
CA SER A 567 54.02 -33.68 9.40
C SER A 567 54.59 -34.93 8.74
N GLU A 568 55.26 -35.76 9.53
CA GLU A 568 55.70 -37.10 9.16
C GLU A 568 54.56 -37.84 8.45
N ALA A 569 54.64 -37.91 7.13
CA ALA A 569 53.89 -38.86 6.35
C ALA A 569 54.46 -40.24 6.66
N SER A 570 53.89 -40.89 7.68
CA SER A 570 53.98 -42.33 7.86
C SER A 570 53.24 -43.02 6.70
N GLY A 571 53.89 -43.05 5.53
CA GLY A 571 53.59 -43.94 4.41
C GLY A 571 54.08 -45.35 4.67
N GLY A 572 53.69 -45.93 5.82
CA GLY A 572 53.78 -47.36 6.07
C GLY A 572 52.46 -48.01 5.68
N SER A 573 52.52 -49.20 5.06
CA SER A 573 51.34 -50.04 4.79
C SER A 573 50.42 -50.04 6.01
N MET A 574 49.23 -49.43 5.91
CA MET A 574 48.30 -49.47 7.03
C MET A 574 47.95 -50.93 7.30
N ASP A 575 48.08 -51.33 8.56
CA ASP A 575 47.67 -52.65 9.03
C ASP A 575 46.18 -52.87 8.66
N PRO A 576 45.84 -53.86 7.82
CA PRO A 576 44.46 -54.13 7.41
C PRO A 576 43.52 -54.35 8.61
N GLN A 577 44.06 -54.83 9.75
CA GLN A 577 43.30 -55.00 10.97
C GLN A 577 42.94 -53.64 11.60
N PHE A 578 43.83 -52.66 11.56
CA PHE A 578 43.60 -51.31 12.07
C PHE A 578 42.57 -50.54 11.23
N GLU A 579 42.66 -50.61 9.90
CA GLU A 579 41.66 -49.98 9.01
C GLU A 579 40.25 -50.54 9.26
N ARG A 580 40.16 -51.85 9.51
CA ARG A 580 38.91 -52.50 9.84
C ARG A 580 38.34 -52.05 11.19
N GLN A 581 39.19 -51.81 12.18
CA GLN A 581 38.76 -51.23 13.47
C GLN A 581 38.19 -49.81 13.28
N VAL A 582 38.87 -48.97 12.49
CA VAL A 582 38.42 -47.61 12.18
C VAL A 582 37.04 -47.63 11.51
N GLU A 583 36.83 -48.49 10.50
CA GLU A 583 35.54 -48.56 9.80
C GLU A 583 34.43 -49.16 10.67
N THR A 584 34.75 -50.12 11.55
CA THR A 584 33.79 -50.67 12.53
C THR A 584 33.32 -49.57 13.48
N ILE A 585 34.23 -48.79 14.06
CA ILE A 585 33.88 -47.66 14.94
C ILE A 585 33.07 -46.61 14.17
N ARG A 586 33.46 -46.29 12.92
CA ARG A 586 32.73 -45.34 12.07
C ARG A 586 31.27 -45.77 11.85
N ASN A 587 31.03 -47.05 11.54
CA ASN A 587 29.69 -47.61 11.39
C ASN A 587 28.87 -47.50 12.68
N LEU A 588 29.48 -47.80 13.84
CA LEU A 588 28.84 -47.67 15.15
C LEU A 588 28.48 -46.21 15.45
N ILE A 589 29.41 -45.27 15.23
CA ILE A 589 29.16 -43.82 15.42
C ILE A 589 27.99 -43.38 14.55
N GLY A 590 28.01 -43.71 13.25
CA GLY A 590 26.96 -43.33 12.32
C GLY A 590 25.59 -43.92 12.69
N SER A 591 25.56 -45.17 13.19
CA SER A 591 24.33 -45.78 13.71
C SER A 591 23.81 -45.07 14.95
N TYR A 592 24.68 -44.82 15.94
CA TYR A 592 24.28 -44.22 17.21
C TYR A 592 23.83 -42.77 17.02
N MET A 593 24.59 -41.98 16.26
CA MET A 593 24.26 -40.59 15.97
C MET A 593 22.95 -40.42 15.21
N ARG A 594 22.56 -41.39 14.38
CA ARG A 594 21.25 -41.38 13.72
C ARG A 594 20.10 -41.45 14.75
N ILE A 595 20.26 -42.26 15.79
CA ILE A 595 19.29 -42.39 16.88
C ILE A 595 19.19 -41.07 17.64
N VAL A 596 20.33 -40.57 18.15
CA VAL A 596 20.36 -39.32 18.93
C VAL A 596 19.84 -38.13 18.12
N THR A 597 20.19 -38.04 16.83
CA THR A 597 19.70 -36.99 15.95
C THR A 597 18.19 -37.08 15.74
N LYS A 598 17.63 -38.28 15.59
CA LYS A 598 16.19 -38.49 15.47
C LYS A 598 15.47 -38.08 16.75
N THR A 599 15.99 -38.47 17.92
CA THR A 599 15.47 -38.06 19.23
C THR A 599 15.52 -36.54 19.40
N THR A 600 16.65 -35.91 19.07
CA THR A 600 16.83 -34.45 19.17
C THR A 600 15.87 -33.69 18.25
N LYS A 601 15.71 -34.14 17.00
CA LYS A 601 14.77 -33.55 16.02
C LYS A 601 13.32 -33.60 16.46
N ASP A 602 12.95 -34.55 17.32
CA ASP A 602 11.60 -34.70 17.86
C ASP A 602 11.42 -33.95 19.20
N LEU A 603 12.36 -34.09 20.14
CA LEU A 603 12.25 -33.52 21.48
C LEU A 603 12.44 -32.00 21.53
N VAL A 604 13.32 -31.43 20.70
CA VAL A 604 13.57 -29.97 20.71
C VAL A 604 12.31 -29.18 20.32
N PRO A 605 11.63 -29.45 19.19
CA PRO A 605 10.37 -28.80 18.86
C PRO A 605 9.30 -28.96 19.95
N LYS A 606 9.15 -30.17 20.53
CA LYS A 606 8.19 -30.42 21.62
C LYS A 606 8.50 -29.60 22.86
N THR A 607 9.77 -29.47 23.21
CA THR A 607 10.23 -28.66 24.35
C THR A 607 9.93 -27.18 24.13
N ILE A 608 10.17 -26.66 22.92
CA ILE A 608 9.86 -25.27 22.56
C ILE A 608 8.35 -25.03 22.56
N MET A 609 7.56 -25.94 21.97
CA MET A 609 6.09 -25.87 21.98
C MET A 609 5.54 -25.80 23.39
N MET A 610 5.98 -26.71 24.27
CA MET A 610 5.49 -26.78 25.64
C MET A 610 5.94 -25.57 26.48
N LEU A 611 7.24 -25.28 26.48
CA LEU A 611 7.81 -24.32 27.42
C LEU A 611 7.68 -22.87 26.96
N ILE A 612 7.56 -22.60 25.66
CA ILE A 612 7.44 -21.24 25.14
C ILE A 612 6.04 -21.01 24.59
N ILE A 613 5.65 -21.70 23.52
CA ILE A 613 4.46 -21.34 22.75
C ILE A 613 3.17 -21.54 23.56
N ASN A 614 2.96 -22.74 24.09
CA ASN A 614 1.78 -23.05 24.90
C ASN A 614 1.76 -22.23 26.19
N ASN A 615 2.91 -22.11 26.86
CA ASN A 615 3.00 -21.31 28.07
C ASN A 615 2.72 -19.82 27.84
N CYS A 616 3.16 -19.25 26.72
CA CYS A 616 2.82 -17.87 26.34
C CYS A 616 1.33 -17.74 26.01
N LYS A 617 0.73 -18.73 25.33
CA LYS A 617 -0.71 -18.76 25.07
C LYS A 617 -1.51 -18.75 26.37
N ASP A 618 -1.15 -19.62 27.31
CA ASP A 618 -1.80 -19.72 28.61
C ASP A 618 -1.65 -18.42 29.43
N PHE A 619 -0.46 -17.80 29.40
CA PHE A 619 -0.19 -16.52 30.04
C PHE A 619 -1.05 -15.38 29.46
N ILE A 620 -1.13 -15.26 28.13
CA ILE A 620 -1.95 -14.24 27.45
C ILE A 620 -3.44 -14.42 27.77
N ASN A 621 -3.90 -15.67 27.87
CA ASN A 621 -5.30 -15.99 28.15
C ASN A 621 -5.68 -15.85 29.64
N GLY A 622 -4.78 -16.24 30.55
CA GLY A 622 -5.07 -16.35 31.98
C GLY A 622 -4.55 -15.22 32.86
N GLU A 623 -3.39 -14.64 32.53
CA GLU A 623 -2.62 -13.80 33.48
C GLU A 623 -2.39 -12.37 32.99
N LEU A 624 -2.31 -12.14 31.67
CA LEU A 624 -2.02 -10.83 31.08
C LEU A 624 -2.92 -9.72 31.61
N LEU A 625 -4.23 -9.99 31.71
CA LEU A 625 -5.19 -9.01 32.23
C LEU A 625 -4.86 -8.61 33.67
N ALA A 626 -4.53 -9.58 34.53
CA ALA A 626 -4.17 -9.31 35.92
C ALA A 626 -2.88 -8.49 36.03
N HIS A 627 -1.87 -8.78 35.19
CA HIS A 627 -0.64 -7.99 35.13
C HIS A 627 -0.90 -6.55 34.68
N LEU A 628 -1.79 -6.34 33.71
CA LEU A 628 -2.18 -5.01 33.28
C LEU A 628 -2.95 -4.26 34.38
N TYR A 629 -3.77 -4.93 35.20
CA TYR A 629 -4.37 -4.27 36.37
C TYR A 629 -3.35 -3.92 37.45
N ALA A 630 -2.33 -4.76 37.63
CA ALA A 630 -1.29 -4.56 38.63
C ALA A 630 -0.32 -3.41 38.31
N SER A 631 -0.23 -2.97 37.05
CA SER A 631 0.64 -1.84 36.64
C SER A 631 0.19 -0.49 37.21
N GLY A 632 -1.03 -0.39 37.76
CA GLY A 632 -1.46 0.68 38.66
C GLY A 632 -2.02 1.94 38.00
N ASP A 633 -1.91 2.10 36.68
CA ASP A 633 -2.40 3.29 35.97
C ASP A 633 -3.34 2.98 34.80
N GLN A 634 -4.48 2.37 35.12
CA GLN A 634 -5.49 2.02 34.13
C GLN A 634 -6.06 3.25 33.39
N SER A 635 -6.11 4.40 34.05
CA SER A 635 -6.65 5.62 33.45
C SER A 635 -5.73 6.16 32.36
N GLN A 636 -4.41 6.17 32.59
CA GLN A 636 -3.42 6.59 31.61
C GLN A 636 -3.25 5.57 30.48
N MET A 637 -3.28 4.27 30.78
CA MET A 637 -3.18 3.24 29.73
C MET A 637 -4.29 3.35 28.68
N MET A 638 -5.48 3.78 29.12
CA MET A 638 -6.68 3.95 28.29
C MET A 638 -6.83 5.39 27.75
N GLU A 639 -5.75 6.17 27.68
CA GLU A 639 -5.73 7.45 26.96
C GLU A 639 -5.77 7.20 25.44
N GLU A 640 -6.68 7.87 24.75
CA GLU A 640 -6.76 7.82 23.29
C GLU A 640 -5.56 8.53 22.65
N SER A 641 -5.12 8.06 21.49
CA SER A 641 -4.14 8.81 20.69
C SER A 641 -4.72 10.17 20.25
N PRO A 642 -3.87 11.22 20.10
CA PRO A 642 -4.33 12.52 19.62
C PRO A 642 -5.02 12.45 18.25
N GLU A 643 -4.53 11.58 17.37
CA GLU A 643 -5.08 11.35 16.03
C GLU A 643 -6.49 10.76 16.09
N GLU A 644 -6.71 9.73 16.92
CA GLU A 644 -8.05 9.13 17.10
C GLU A 644 -9.01 10.10 17.81
N ALA A 645 -8.50 10.91 18.74
CA ALA A 645 -9.30 11.95 19.39
C ALA A 645 -9.76 13.02 18.40
N LEU A 646 -8.87 13.50 17.52
CA LEU A 646 -9.20 14.47 16.46
C LEU A 646 -10.20 13.87 15.47
N LYS A 647 -9.96 12.65 15.01
CA LYS A 647 -10.85 11.93 14.09
C LYS A 647 -12.25 11.75 14.67
N ARG A 648 -12.34 11.41 15.96
CA ARG A 648 -13.61 11.32 16.68
C ARG A 648 -14.30 12.68 16.77
N GLU A 649 -13.57 13.75 17.08
CA GLU A 649 -14.13 15.10 17.16
C GLU A 649 -14.67 15.57 15.80
N GLU A 650 -13.91 15.37 14.73
CA GLU A 650 -14.32 15.73 13.37
C GLU A 650 -15.54 14.94 12.91
N MET A 651 -15.57 13.63 13.19
CA MET A 651 -16.72 12.79 12.86
C MET A 651 -17.99 13.26 13.58
N LEU A 652 -17.89 13.60 14.88
CA LEU A 652 -19.01 14.15 15.64
C LEU A 652 -19.45 15.52 15.10
N ARG A 653 -18.49 16.39 14.75
CA ARG A 653 -18.77 17.70 14.16
C ARG A 653 -19.51 17.57 12.82
N MET A 654 -19.04 16.67 11.95
CA MET A 654 -19.68 16.40 10.66
C MET A 654 -21.07 15.82 10.85
N TYR A 655 -21.25 14.89 11.79
CA TYR A 655 -22.56 14.32 12.13
C TYR A 655 -23.57 15.40 12.54
N HIS A 656 -23.17 16.29 13.45
CA HIS A 656 -24.03 17.40 13.88
C HIS A 656 -24.32 18.38 12.74
N ALA A 657 -23.32 18.74 11.95
CA ALA A 657 -23.49 19.63 10.79
C ALA A 657 -24.45 19.04 9.74
N CYS A 658 -24.31 17.76 9.39
CA CYS A 658 -25.24 17.08 8.48
C CYS A 658 -26.67 17.06 9.01
N LYS A 659 -26.85 16.84 10.33
CA LYS A 659 -28.16 16.84 10.97
C LYS A 659 -28.82 18.22 10.96
N GLU A 660 -28.06 19.28 11.25
CA GLU A 660 -28.55 20.66 11.15
C GLU A 660 -28.88 21.05 9.70
N ALA A 661 -28.02 20.69 8.75
CA ALA A 661 -28.26 20.95 7.33
C ALA A 661 -29.57 20.29 6.84
N LEU A 662 -29.84 19.06 7.26
CA LEU A 662 -31.09 18.37 6.93
C LEU A 662 -32.33 19.03 7.55
N HIS A 663 -32.21 19.56 8.78
CA HIS A 663 -33.28 20.34 9.40
C HIS A 663 -33.58 21.61 8.60
N ILE A 664 -32.54 22.38 8.25
CA ILE A 664 -32.65 23.61 7.47
C ILE A 664 -33.28 23.33 6.09
N ILE A 665 -32.87 22.26 5.41
CA ILE A 665 -33.45 21.85 4.12
C ILE A 665 -34.95 21.53 4.26
N GLY A 666 -35.35 20.89 5.37
CA GLY A 666 -36.75 20.63 5.69
C GLY A 666 -37.57 21.93 5.75
N ASP A 667 -37.05 22.93 6.46
CA ASP A 667 -37.72 24.23 6.62
C ASP A 667 -37.84 24.99 5.28
N VAL A 668 -36.79 24.98 4.46
CA VAL A 668 -36.77 25.67 3.15
C VAL A 668 -37.74 25.02 2.15
N SER A 669 -37.87 23.69 2.19
CA SER A 669 -38.80 22.97 1.31
C SER A 669 -40.27 23.36 1.54
N MET A 670 -40.63 23.68 2.79
CA MET A 670 -42.00 24.07 3.16
C MET A 670 -42.35 25.53 2.79
N ALA A 671 -41.37 26.40 2.55
CA ALA A 671 -41.58 27.86 2.45
C ALA A 671 -41.61 28.45 1.02
N THR A 672 -41.44 27.66 -0.05
CA THR A 672 -41.27 28.18 -1.43
C THR A 672 -42.48 27.91 -2.34
N VAL A 673 -42.75 28.75 -3.36
CA VAL A 673 -43.86 28.61 -4.37
C VAL A 673 -43.28 28.55 -5.80
N THR A 674 -43.88 27.79 -6.73
CA THR A 674 -43.31 27.49 -8.07
C THR A 674 -43.73 28.49 -9.16
N THR A 675 -42.85 28.70 -10.15
CA THR A 675 -43.24 29.21 -11.49
C THR A 675 -42.59 28.34 -12.59
N PRO A 676 -43.30 27.94 -13.65
CA PRO A 676 -42.78 27.03 -14.67
C PRO A 676 -41.60 27.61 -15.47
N VAL A 677 -40.63 26.78 -15.82
CA VAL A 677 -39.50 27.12 -16.70
C VAL A 677 -39.96 27.15 -18.17
N PRO A 678 -39.45 28.06 -19.03
CA PRO A 678 -39.77 28.07 -20.45
C PRO A 678 -39.38 26.76 -21.18
N PRO A 679 -40.04 26.42 -22.31
CA PRO A 679 -39.79 25.19 -23.07
C PRO A 679 -38.36 25.11 -23.64
N PRO A 680 -37.89 23.90 -24.01
CA PRO A 680 -36.55 23.68 -24.55
C PRO A 680 -36.30 24.45 -25.85
N VAL A 681 -35.11 25.04 -26.00
CA VAL A 681 -34.70 25.74 -27.22
C VAL A 681 -34.19 24.71 -28.25
N LYS A 682 -34.65 24.80 -29.51
CA LYS A 682 -34.22 23.89 -30.60
C LYS A 682 -32.87 24.32 -31.16
N ASN A 683 -31.95 23.37 -31.36
CA ASN A 683 -30.58 23.57 -31.84
C ASN A 683 -30.46 23.54 -33.37
N ASP A 684 -31.46 24.05 -34.10
CA ASP A 684 -31.56 23.90 -35.56
C ASP A 684 -30.55 24.78 -36.36
N TRP A 685 -29.63 25.46 -35.68
CA TRP A 685 -28.60 26.35 -36.25
C TRP A 685 -27.21 25.70 -36.37
N LEU A 686 -27.03 24.46 -35.89
CA LEU A 686 -25.83 23.68 -36.19
C LEU A 686 -25.94 23.15 -37.63
N PRO A 687 -24.92 23.32 -38.49
CA PRO A 687 -24.89 22.59 -39.76
C PRO A 687 -24.92 21.09 -39.43
N SER A 688 -25.94 20.40 -39.95
CA SER A 688 -26.03 18.94 -39.91
C SER A 688 -24.85 18.36 -40.69
N GLY A 689 -23.74 18.11 -40.01
CA GLY A 689 -22.49 17.67 -40.61
C GLY A 689 -21.77 16.69 -39.72
N LEU A 690 -21.86 15.42 -40.09
CA LEU A 690 -21.19 14.21 -39.57
C LEU A 690 -22.00 13.40 -38.56
N ASP A 691 -22.92 12.59 -39.11
CA ASP A 691 -23.15 11.24 -38.60
C ASP A 691 -21.79 10.54 -38.41
N ASN A 692 -21.45 10.23 -37.16
CA ASN A 692 -20.34 9.34 -36.86
C ASN A 692 -20.89 8.16 -36.04
N PRO A 693 -21.04 6.96 -36.63
CA PRO A 693 -21.65 5.82 -35.98
C PRO A 693 -20.61 5.11 -35.10
N ARG A 694 -20.34 5.65 -33.91
CA ARG A 694 -19.61 4.93 -32.84
C ARG A 694 -20.14 5.29 -31.46
N LYS A 695 -21.39 4.88 -31.19
CA LYS A 695 -21.87 4.62 -29.82
C LYS A 695 -22.37 3.18 -29.77
N ASN A 696 -21.43 2.25 -29.64
CA ASN A 696 -21.63 0.91 -29.11
C ASN A 696 -20.29 0.19 -29.02
N CYS A 697 -19.54 0.41 -27.94
CA CYS A 697 -18.71 -0.65 -27.36
C CYS A 697 -18.09 -0.24 -26.02
N ARG A 698 -18.21 -1.18 -25.06
CA ARG A 698 -17.38 -1.40 -23.88
C ARG A 698 -17.84 -0.78 -22.56
N GLU A 699 -18.89 -1.39 -22.01
CA GLU A 699 -18.71 -2.07 -20.72
C GLU A 699 -17.56 -3.08 -20.84
N LYS A 700 -16.47 -2.87 -20.11
CA LYS A 700 -15.61 -3.93 -19.55
C LYS A 700 -14.60 -3.34 -18.58
N LYS A 701 -14.87 -3.62 -17.30
CA LYS A 701 -13.94 -3.78 -16.17
C LYS A 701 -12.46 -3.89 -16.55
N VAL A 702 -11.62 -3.05 -15.95
CA VAL A 702 -10.23 -3.39 -15.59
C VAL A 702 -10.02 -2.97 -14.13
N ILE A 703 -9.67 -3.95 -13.32
CA ILE A 703 -9.17 -3.87 -11.94
C ILE A 703 -7.65 -4.12 -12.02
N LEU A 704 -6.89 -3.50 -11.10
CA LEU A 704 -5.48 -3.68 -10.65
C LEU A 704 -4.69 -2.37 -10.78
N SER A 705 -4.55 -1.58 -9.70
CA SER A 705 -3.58 -1.70 -8.56
C SER A 705 -2.34 -0.86 -8.85
N GLU A 706 -1.66 -0.14 -7.96
CA GLU A 706 -1.82 0.37 -6.60
C GLU A 706 -0.53 1.23 -6.37
N LYS A 707 -0.54 2.13 -5.38
CA LYS A 707 0.62 2.84 -4.77
C LYS A 707 1.29 3.95 -5.58
N ILE A 708 1.13 5.19 -5.08
CA ILE A 708 2.19 5.99 -4.45
C ILE A 708 1.52 7.16 -3.69
N GLY A 709 1.80 7.23 -2.39
CA GLY A 709 1.98 8.47 -1.63
C GLY A 709 0.72 9.28 -1.27
N GLU A 710 0.11 8.96 -0.13
CA GLU A 710 -0.54 9.97 0.71
C GLU A 710 0.53 10.97 1.18
N LYS A 711 0.29 12.26 0.92
CA LYS A 711 0.63 13.36 1.82
C LYS A 711 -0.15 14.61 1.43
N ASP A 712 -0.83 15.16 2.42
CA ASP A 712 -1.24 16.56 2.56
C ASP A 712 -2.30 17.12 1.58
N GLU A 713 -3.57 16.73 1.76
CA GLU A 713 -4.73 17.51 1.28
C GLU A 713 -5.91 17.45 2.28
N GLU A 714 -5.67 17.90 3.51
CA GLU A 714 -6.72 18.00 4.53
C GLU A 714 -6.79 19.42 5.11
N SER A 715 -7.09 20.39 4.25
CA SER A 715 -7.59 21.70 4.67
C SER A 715 -8.19 22.44 3.47
N HIS A 716 -9.44 22.12 3.09
CA HIS A 716 -10.38 23.01 2.37
C HIS A 716 -11.58 22.19 1.82
N LYS A 717 -12.44 21.68 2.69
CA LYS A 717 -13.73 21.08 2.24
C LYS A 717 -14.99 21.61 2.91
N ASN A 718 -14.90 22.53 3.87
CA ASN A 718 -16.07 23.13 4.50
C ASN A 718 -16.25 24.59 4.11
N SER A 719 -16.74 24.80 2.89
CA SER A 719 -17.42 26.06 2.54
C SER A 719 -18.48 25.77 1.49
N ASP A 720 -19.66 25.44 2.04
CA ASP A 720 -21.00 25.75 1.59
C ASP A 720 -21.37 25.46 0.13
N GLU A 721 -22.17 24.39 -0.04
CA GLU A 721 -23.07 24.17 -1.17
C GLU A 721 -24.20 25.21 -1.15
N LEU A 722 -23.84 26.49 -1.25
CA LEU A 722 -24.81 27.52 -1.58
C LEU A 722 -25.09 27.49 -3.08
N ILE A 723 -26.30 27.88 -3.41
CA ILE A 723 -26.72 28.04 -4.79
C ILE A 723 -26.27 29.41 -5.22
N ILE A 724 -25.23 29.39 -6.05
CA ILE A 724 -24.42 30.56 -6.34
C ILE A 724 -24.73 31.03 -7.74
N LEU A 725 -24.90 32.35 -7.87
CA LEU A 725 -24.84 33.04 -9.15
C LEU A 725 -23.39 33.50 -9.35
N VAL A 726 -22.69 32.91 -10.32
CA VAL A 726 -21.29 33.24 -10.60
C VAL A 726 -21.23 34.18 -11.80
N SER A 727 -20.70 35.38 -11.60
CA SER A 727 -20.47 36.36 -12.66
C SER A 727 -18.98 36.43 -12.99
N PHE A 728 -18.62 36.38 -14.27
CA PHE A 728 -17.27 36.66 -14.76
C PHE A 728 -17.34 37.45 -16.06
N GLY A 729 -16.63 38.59 -16.09
CA GLY A 729 -16.74 39.65 -17.10
C GLY A 729 -16.97 41.03 -16.44
N HIS A 730 -16.75 42.13 -17.15
CA HIS A 730 -16.92 43.50 -16.61
C HIS A 730 -18.40 43.83 -16.36
N LEU A 731 -18.94 43.34 -15.25
CA LEU A 731 -20.28 43.63 -14.78
C LEU A 731 -20.20 44.66 -13.64
N ASN A 732 -20.19 45.95 -14.00
CA ASN A 732 -20.47 47.02 -13.03
C ASN A 732 -21.98 47.09 -12.70
N ILE A 733 -22.60 45.94 -12.38
CA ILE A 733 -24.02 45.88 -12.04
C ILE A 733 -24.12 45.73 -10.53
N ILE A 734 -24.56 46.82 -9.92
CA ILE A 734 -25.06 46.90 -8.54
C ILE A 734 -23.97 46.65 -7.50
N PHE A 735 -23.03 47.59 -7.27
CA PHE A 735 -22.55 47.98 -5.93
C PHE A 735 -21.59 49.17 -6.05
N ASP A 736 -22.06 50.26 -6.68
CA ASP A 736 -21.37 51.55 -6.56
C ASP A 736 -22.37 52.56 -6.00
N TYR A 737 -22.53 52.51 -4.68
CA TYR A 737 -23.35 53.41 -3.89
C TYR A 737 -22.50 54.57 -3.39
N ARG A 738 -22.33 55.61 -4.23
CA ARG A 738 -22.04 56.95 -3.74
C ARG A 738 -23.35 57.71 -3.61
N GLN A 739 -23.71 58.09 -2.39
CA GLN A 739 -24.57 59.25 -2.21
C GLN A 739 -23.96 60.20 -1.18
N LYS A 740 -23.97 61.47 -1.57
CA LYS A 740 -23.38 62.67 -1.00
C LYS A 740 -23.60 62.87 0.50
N SER A 741 -22.54 63.37 1.13
CA SER A 741 -22.60 64.46 2.09
C SER A 741 -23.36 65.66 1.50
N ASP A 742 -24.46 66.07 2.13
CA ASP A 742 -24.85 67.47 2.17
C ASP A 742 -25.05 67.81 3.65
N LEU A 743 -24.12 68.61 4.16
CA LEU A 743 -24.37 69.53 5.28
C LEU A 743 -25.36 70.59 4.78
N ASP A 744 -26.39 70.87 5.56
CA ASP A 744 -26.58 72.19 6.18
C ASP A 744 -27.81 72.15 7.10
N THR A 745 -27.63 72.69 8.31
CA THR A 745 -28.61 73.26 9.26
C THR A 745 -29.96 72.58 9.52
#